data_AF-A0A3B9ZVA0-F1
#
_entry.id   AF-A0A3B9ZVA0-F1
#
_cell.length_a   1.000
_cell.length_b   1.000
_cell.length_c   1.000
_cell.angle_alpha   90.00
_cell.angle_beta   90.00
_cell.angle_gamma   90.00
#
_symmetry.space_group_name_H-M   'P 1'
#
loop_
_entity.id
_entity.type
_entity.pdbx_description
1 polymer ?
#
loop_
_entity_poly.entity_id
_entity_poly.type
_entity_poly.pdbx_seq_one_letter_code
_entity_poly.pdbx_strand_id
1 'polypeptide(L)'
;MVAIVDRPYKNGFANCLLNLNLMVRVLLMFGLAFLVDESYAQCNFKTIGHRGGSSYYFPENTLVSLEQGFIADIYAAEVDVRFTSDSTLVLMHDSYVDRTTNGTGEVADLPLSYIKSLDAGSWKGTQFTGTPVPTLKEALELANRYHKKLYLNMKVFAPKLIAKALIDANVASDIVILDPDDLDKVVTYHKIMPNTPLAYFGDFPADIEDTSFYTLLKNNGAVAIEIPADYILYATDDTYTKMLNMCHSYGLQLWAYTVNDAPYFRILKDFGIEGLETDRPTAATQVFCNNGFGGYFPENRVTGQWDFNQNLMGTIGSKLGIVGDTAVSGQKIIFGTTASFGLPSIEDTQVPIARIPAFDAQHALRFFSNIAPEGIPGVQDCDNTYTLVFDLLKPTGKNAYTSILQTSNNNSDDADFFLKDSINSFGILSQYKGSFKDSTWVRLALVVDLYKEKMDEFLNGDYVGTIALENSKNGRFCLNNNWGVQASNFFSDNDGETNPLFVSSIQLRNYALTVDEIKQLGGPKATKIDKTVWPSVNTVCPEFTDSIKLTSDVNGIHLLAQAGDQVNYKWEMNSGSGWEAISGTAFKSVVSTLTIINHPELLDGYKFRCIAFNECPTVSDEYVFKDITGNNEINDFQNQGFLVYPNPSKKTVTIDFLQSSLKYDISIYSVLGVEVYHQYSVMGKCQVNLSKGTYLVQATNGQTSEYKRLIIKD
;
A
#
# COMPACT_ATOMS: atom_id res chain seq x y z
N MET A 1 36.67 36.09 37.59
CA MET A 1 36.12 37.27 38.27
C MET A 1 35.08 37.90 37.36
N VAL A 2 33.88 38.14 37.88
CA VAL A 2 32.70 38.57 37.12
C VAL A 2 32.57 40.09 37.17
N ALA A 3 32.04 40.64 36.06
CA ALA A 3 31.11 41.78 35.94
C ALA A 3 31.63 43.18 35.54
N ILE A 4 31.16 43.70 34.38
CA ILE A 4 30.06 44.71 34.15
C ILE A 4 30.66 46.13 34.25
N VAL A 5 30.60 47.05 33.26
CA VAL A 5 29.50 47.91 32.75
C VAL A 5 30.12 48.76 31.60
N ASP A 6 29.45 48.99 30.45
CA ASP A 6 29.13 50.36 29.99
C ASP A 6 28.27 50.48 28.71
N ARG A 7 27.32 51.42 28.80
CA ARG A 7 26.40 52.00 27.79
C ARG A 7 27.13 53.18 27.10
N PRO A 8 26.71 53.77 25.94
CA PRO A 8 25.54 54.68 25.92
C PRO A 8 24.79 54.91 24.59
N TYR A 9 23.67 55.62 24.79
CA TYR A 9 22.59 56.09 23.92
C TYR A 9 22.94 57.31 23.02
N LYS A 10 22.02 57.58 22.06
CA LYS A 10 21.65 58.85 21.33
C LYS A 10 22.09 58.88 19.84
N ASN A 11 21.30 59.29 18.83
CA ASN A 11 20.07 60.10 18.70
C ASN A 11 19.46 59.96 17.28
N GLY A 12 18.17 60.34 17.10
CA GLY A 12 17.58 60.80 15.82
C GLY A 12 16.37 60.01 15.32
N PHE A 13 15.16 60.17 15.88
CA PHE A 13 14.06 61.08 15.46
C PHE A 13 13.54 60.94 14.01
N ALA A 14 12.22 60.73 13.92
CA ALA A 14 11.29 60.89 12.80
C ALA A 14 10.97 59.66 11.92
N ASN A 15 9.93 58.93 12.35
CA ASN A 15 8.78 58.49 11.56
C ASN A 15 8.95 58.37 10.03
N CYS A 16 9.26 57.15 9.57
CA CYS A 16 8.70 56.61 8.32
C CYS A 16 8.96 55.09 8.29
N LEU A 17 7.93 54.29 7.96
CA LEU A 17 8.07 53.01 7.25
C LEU A 17 8.59 51.73 7.95
N LEU A 18 8.75 51.63 9.29
CA LEU A 18 9.24 50.36 9.89
C LEU A 18 8.31 49.53 10.78
N ASN A 19 7.08 49.97 11.09
CA ASN A 19 6.21 49.25 12.03
C ASN A 19 4.97 48.57 11.43
N LEU A 20 4.84 48.46 10.10
CA LEU A 20 3.80 47.66 9.46
C LEU A 20 4.24 46.23 9.09
N ASN A 21 5.54 45.92 9.22
CA ASN A 21 6.11 44.66 8.70
C ASN A 21 6.32 43.56 9.75
N LEU A 22 6.15 43.82 11.05
CA LEU A 22 6.31 42.78 12.06
C LEU A 22 4.98 42.04 12.34
N MET A 23 3.86 42.75 12.27
CA MET A 23 2.54 42.16 12.54
C MET A 23 2.06 41.28 11.36
N VAL A 24 2.38 41.66 10.12
CA VAL A 24 2.13 40.84 8.92
C VAL A 24 3.08 39.64 8.84
N ARG A 25 4.29 39.70 9.40
CA ARG A 25 5.21 38.55 9.46
C ARG A 25 4.87 37.55 10.56
N VAL A 26 4.29 37.99 11.68
CA VAL A 26 3.77 37.08 12.71
C VAL A 26 2.46 36.42 12.25
N LEU A 27 1.59 37.13 11.52
CA LEU A 27 0.42 36.52 10.89
C LEU A 27 0.77 35.60 9.70
N LEU A 28 1.83 35.87 8.94
CA LEU A 28 2.34 34.97 7.89
C LEU A 28 3.14 33.78 8.44
N MET A 29 3.69 33.85 9.66
CA MET A 29 4.31 32.70 10.33
C MET A 29 3.30 31.79 11.05
N PHE A 30 2.07 32.24 11.27
CA PHE A 30 0.95 31.41 11.74
C PHE A 30 -0.02 30.99 10.62
N GLY A 31 0.13 31.52 9.40
CA GLY A 31 -0.71 31.22 8.23
C GLY A 31 -0.10 30.26 7.20
N LEU A 32 0.99 29.56 7.55
CA LEU A 32 1.70 28.61 6.67
C LEU A 32 1.95 27.23 7.34
N ALA A 33 1.34 27.00 8.50
CA ALA A 33 1.13 25.68 9.07
C ALA A 33 -0.39 25.42 8.99
N PHE A 34 -0.81 24.19 8.64
CA PHE A 34 -2.18 23.80 8.29
C PHE A 34 -2.60 24.02 6.83
N LEU A 35 -1.72 23.64 5.89
CA LEU A 35 -2.14 22.78 4.79
C LEU A 35 -1.28 21.51 4.88
N VAL A 36 -1.44 20.78 5.99
CA VAL A 36 -1.14 19.36 5.97
C VAL A 36 -2.31 18.77 5.21
N ASP A 37 -2.00 18.20 4.06
CA ASP A 37 -2.91 17.50 3.18
C ASP A 37 -3.85 16.58 4.00
N GLU A 38 -5.16 16.85 3.99
CA GLU A 38 -6.18 15.98 4.61
C GLU A 38 -6.34 14.63 3.86
N SER A 39 -5.39 14.27 2.98
CA SER A 39 -5.36 13.01 2.25
C SER A 39 -4.96 11.79 3.10
N TYR A 40 -4.57 11.99 4.37
CA TYR A 40 -4.50 10.92 5.37
C TYR A 40 -5.62 11.09 6.39
N ALA A 41 -6.85 10.72 6.03
CA ALA A 41 -7.82 10.37 7.05
C ALA A 41 -7.21 9.21 7.84
N GLN A 42 -6.71 9.49 9.04
CA GLN A 42 -6.05 8.50 9.88
C GLN A 42 -7.00 7.33 10.07
N CYS A 43 -6.61 6.16 9.59
CA CYS A 43 -7.42 4.97 9.71
C CYS A 43 -7.72 4.69 11.17
N ASN A 44 -9.00 4.75 11.55
CA ASN A 44 -9.39 4.52 12.93
C ASN A 44 -9.40 3.03 13.30
N PHE A 45 -9.33 2.13 12.32
CA PHE A 45 -9.30 0.68 12.53
C PHE A 45 -7.98 0.20 13.15
N LYS A 46 -8.06 -0.75 14.07
CA LYS A 46 -6.92 -1.26 14.86
C LYS A 46 -6.40 -2.54 14.22
N THR A 47 -5.38 -2.42 13.38
CA THR A 47 -4.68 -3.61 12.87
C THR A 47 -3.61 -4.06 13.85
N ILE A 48 -3.72 -5.31 14.27
CA ILE A 48 -2.89 -5.91 15.30
C ILE A 48 -2.14 -7.07 14.65
N GLY A 49 -0.81 -7.03 14.72
CA GLY A 49 0.00 -8.16 14.25
C GLY A 49 0.02 -9.27 15.31
N HIS A 50 -0.42 -10.47 14.95
CA HIS A 50 -0.35 -11.65 15.83
C HIS A 50 1.10 -12.12 15.95
N ARG A 51 1.55 -12.41 17.19
CA ARG A 51 2.90 -12.88 17.54
C ARG A 51 4.03 -12.08 16.90
N GLY A 52 3.87 -10.76 16.85
CA GLY A 52 4.82 -9.80 16.30
C GLY A 52 4.19 -8.86 15.29
N GLY A 53 5.00 -8.24 14.44
CA GLY A 53 4.50 -7.24 13.49
C GLY A 53 3.99 -7.83 12.16
N SER A 54 4.35 -9.07 11.84
CA SER A 54 3.70 -9.95 10.85
C SER A 54 4.35 -11.35 10.91
N SER A 55 3.90 -12.19 11.85
CA SER A 55 4.37 -13.57 12.06
C SER A 55 4.25 -14.45 10.81
N TYR A 56 3.39 -14.07 9.86
CA TYR A 56 3.29 -14.75 8.58
C TYR A 56 4.59 -14.67 7.78
N TYR A 57 5.28 -13.53 7.81
CA TYR A 57 6.48 -13.28 6.99
C TYR A 57 7.79 -13.31 7.77
N PHE A 58 7.74 -12.99 9.06
CA PHE A 58 8.90 -12.91 9.94
C PHE A 58 8.81 -13.97 11.04
N PRO A 59 9.94 -14.40 11.64
CA PRO A 59 9.88 -15.34 12.76
C PRO A 59 9.06 -14.74 13.90
N GLU A 60 8.06 -15.48 14.37
CA GLU A 60 7.15 -15.03 15.43
C GLU A 60 7.92 -14.62 16.70
N ASN A 61 7.39 -13.65 17.45
CA ASN A 61 7.93 -13.18 18.73
C ASN A 61 9.39 -12.67 18.66
N THR A 62 9.83 -12.11 17.52
CA THR A 62 11.17 -11.53 17.36
C THR A 62 11.15 -10.01 17.17
N LEU A 63 12.25 -9.33 17.51
CA LEU A 63 12.39 -7.88 17.26
C LEU A 63 12.29 -7.54 15.77
N VAL A 64 12.76 -8.42 14.88
CA VAL A 64 12.63 -8.20 13.43
C VAL A 64 11.18 -8.25 12.98
N SER A 65 10.37 -9.17 13.52
CA SER A 65 8.93 -9.19 13.24
C SER A 65 8.26 -7.90 13.72
N LEU A 66 8.54 -7.49 14.96
CA LEU A 66 7.99 -6.26 15.54
C LEU A 66 8.34 -5.01 14.73
N GLU A 67 9.63 -4.81 14.44
CA GLU A 67 10.12 -3.64 13.72
C GLU A 67 9.47 -3.52 12.35
N GLN A 68 9.30 -4.63 11.64
CA GLN A 68 8.67 -4.64 10.31
C GLN A 68 7.19 -4.28 10.36
N GLY A 69 6.45 -4.77 11.35
CA GLY A 69 5.07 -4.34 11.55
C GLY A 69 4.95 -2.86 11.88
N PHE A 70 5.84 -2.35 12.75
CA PHE A 70 5.85 -0.94 13.11
C PHE A 70 6.20 -0.01 11.94
N ILE A 71 7.15 -0.41 11.09
CA ILE A 71 7.45 0.28 9.82
C ILE A 71 6.23 0.29 8.89
N ALA A 72 5.44 -0.79 8.89
CA ALA A 72 4.21 -0.89 8.12
C ALA A 72 2.99 -0.22 8.79
N ASP A 73 3.24 0.59 9.81
CA ASP A 73 2.26 1.46 10.49
C ASP A 73 1.07 0.72 11.15
N ILE A 74 1.23 -0.56 11.52
CA ILE A 74 0.19 -1.28 12.28
C ILE A 74 -0.11 -0.56 13.61
N TYR A 75 -1.31 -0.76 14.16
CA TYR A 75 -1.70 -0.12 15.42
C TYR A 75 -0.94 -0.69 16.62
N ALA A 76 -0.87 -2.01 16.71
CA ALA A 76 -0.15 -2.73 17.76
C ALA A 76 0.42 -4.05 17.23
N ALA A 77 1.36 -4.64 17.97
CA ALA A 77 1.80 -6.02 17.76
C ALA A 77 1.51 -6.83 19.02
N GLU A 78 0.72 -7.88 18.88
CA GLU A 78 0.55 -8.92 19.90
C GLU A 78 1.86 -9.70 20.06
N VAL A 79 2.24 -9.97 21.30
CA VAL A 79 3.41 -10.78 21.63
C VAL A 79 3.11 -11.69 22.81
N ASP A 80 3.63 -12.89 22.74
CA ASP A 80 3.49 -13.90 23.77
C ASP A 80 4.62 -13.77 24.79
N VAL A 81 4.30 -13.69 26.08
CA VAL A 81 5.27 -13.45 27.13
C VAL A 81 5.34 -14.61 28.12
N ARG A 82 6.56 -15.08 28.38
CA ARG A 82 6.91 -16.07 29.41
C ARG A 82 8.06 -15.56 30.27
N PHE A 83 8.31 -16.20 31.41
CA PHE A 83 9.49 -15.92 32.24
C PHE A 83 10.45 -17.11 32.27
N THR A 84 11.73 -16.79 32.30
CA THR A 84 12.86 -17.71 32.44
C THR A 84 13.06 -18.17 33.89
N SER A 85 13.97 -19.12 34.14
CA SER A 85 14.27 -19.58 35.50
C SER A 85 14.87 -18.50 36.42
N ASP A 86 15.47 -17.47 35.83
CA ASP A 86 15.95 -16.25 36.49
C ASP A 86 14.93 -15.09 36.48
N SER A 87 13.65 -15.40 36.25
CA SER A 87 12.51 -14.45 36.29
C SER A 87 12.58 -13.30 35.29
N THR A 88 13.28 -13.47 34.18
CA THR A 88 13.30 -12.48 33.09
C THR A 88 12.17 -12.76 32.10
N LEU A 89 11.41 -11.73 31.72
CA LEU A 89 10.37 -11.86 30.70
C LEU A 89 10.97 -11.94 29.30
N VAL A 90 10.60 -12.97 28.54
CA VAL A 90 11.01 -13.23 27.15
C VAL A 90 9.79 -13.39 26.26
N LEU A 91 9.95 -13.09 24.96
CA LEU A 91 8.90 -13.30 23.98
C LEU A 91 8.93 -14.75 23.48
N MET A 92 7.89 -15.53 23.80
CA MET A 92 7.78 -16.94 23.44
C MET A 92 6.34 -17.44 23.65
N HIS A 93 5.75 -18.02 22.60
CA HIS A 93 4.42 -18.63 22.67
C HIS A 93 4.44 -19.95 23.47
N ASP A 94 5.25 -20.90 23.02
CA ASP A 94 5.27 -22.26 23.53
C ASP A 94 5.94 -22.32 24.91
N SER A 95 5.56 -23.30 25.74
CA SER A 95 6.25 -23.55 27.01
C SER A 95 7.66 -24.10 26.82
N TYR A 96 7.95 -24.66 25.65
CA TYR A 96 9.25 -25.20 25.25
C TYR A 96 9.86 -24.36 24.12
N VAL A 97 11.19 -24.25 24.10
CA VAL A 97 11.90 -23.48 23.05
C VAL A 97 11.99 -24.21 21.70
N ASP A 98 11.62 -25.49 21.68
CA ASP A 98 11.93 -26.46 20.62
C ASP A 98 11.36 -26.13 19.23
N ARG A 99 10.13 -25.62 19.15
CA ARG A 99 9.46 -25.39 17.85
C ARG A 99 10.06 -24.23 17.08
N THR A 100 10.34 -23.12 17.77
CA THR A 100 10.69 -21.84 17.16
C THR A 100 12.15 -21.47 17.38
N THR A 101 12.97 -22.40 17.89
CA THR A 101 14.41 -22.19 18.03
C THR A 101 15.20 -23.46 17.68
N ASN A 102 16.53 -23.38 17.75
CA ASN A 102 17.41 -24.54 17.64
C ASN A 102 17.75 -25.20 19.00
N GLY A 103 17.10 -24.80 20.08
CA GLY A 103 17.32 -25.33 21.43
C GLY A 103 16.32 -26.41 21.82
N THR A 104 16.40 -26.86 23.07
CA THR A 104 15.39 -27.74 23.68
C THR A 104 15.22 -27.41 25.16
N GLY A 105 14.00 -27.60 25.68
CA GLY A 105 13.69 -27.49 27.10
C GLY A 105 12.62 -26.46 27.42
N GLU A 106 12.08 -26.56 28.64
CA GLU A 106 11.01 -25.70 29.12
C GLU A 106 11.55 -24.31 29.48
N VAL A 107 10.91 -23.25 28.98
CA VAL A 107 11.34 -21.85 29.17
C VAL A 107 11.53 -21.52 30.65
N ALA A 108 10.63 -22.01 31.51
CA ALA A 108 10.65 -21.76 32.96
C ALA A 108 11.86 -22.39 33.68
N ASP A 109 12.50 -23.40 33.08
CA ASP A 109 13.67 -24.09 33.66
C ASP A 109 15.00 -23.55 33.11
N LEU A 110 14.96 -22.74 32.05
CA LEU A 110 16.14 -22.27 31.33
C LEU A 110 16.53 -20.84 31.76
N PRO A 111 17.82 -20.55 32.01
CA PRO A 111 18.26 -19.20 32.30
C PRO A 111 18.24 -18.33 31.04
N LEU A 112 18.07 -17.02 31.19
CA LEU A 112 18.08 -16.07 30.07
C LEU A 112 19.32 -16.22 29.18
N SER A 113 20.49 -16.47 29.77
CA SER A 113 21.74 -16.62 29.02
C SER A 113 21.71 -17.77 28.01
N TYR A 114 21.02 -18.87 28.33
CA TYR A 114 20.85 -19.97 27.39
C TYR A 114 19.86 -19.60 26.29
N ILE A 115 18.68 -19.09 26.66
CA ILE A 115 17.63 -18.69 25.72
C ILE A 115 18.14 -17.64 24.72
N LYS A 116 18.95 -16.69 25.18
CA LYS A 116 19.58 -15.67 24.32
C LYS A 116 20.62 -16.21 23.33
N SER A 117 21.17 -17.39 23.59
CA SER A 117 22.12 -18.04 22.69
C SER A 117 21.45 -18.81 21.54
N LEU A 118 20.12 -18.99 21.62
CA LEU A 118 19.36 -19.76 20.63
C LEU A 118 19.05 -18.92 19.39
N ASP A 119 18.94 -19.61 18.25
CA ASP A 119 18.50 -19.05 16.98
C ASP A 119 16.99 -19.25 16.83
N ALA A 120 16.24 -18.16 17.00
CA ALA A 120 14.80 -18.08 16.88
C ALA A 120 14.30 -17.75 15.45
N GLY A 121 15.19 -17.68 14.46
CA GLY A 121 14.86 -17.24 13.10
C GLY A 121 15.05 -18.29 12.01
N SER A 122 16.06 -19.16 12.12
CA SER A 122 16.40 -20.12 11.06
C SER A 122 15.25 -21.04 10.64
N TRP A 123 14.35 -21.40 11.56
CA TRP A 123 13.18 -22.24 11.25
C TRP A 123 12.21 -21.56 10.28
N LYS A 124 12.16 -20.21 10.28
CA LYS A 124 11.32 -19.42 9.38
C LYS A 124 11.98 -19.25 8.00
N GLY A 125 13.30 -19.15 7.96
CA GLY A 125 14.08 -19.02 6.73
C GLY A 125 15.53 -18.65 7.01
N THR A 126 16.44 -19.05 6.12
CA THR A 126 17.90 -18.85 6.26
C THR A 126 18.30 -17.38 6.32
N GLN A 127 17.48 -16.46 5.79
CA GLN A 127 17.69 -15.02 5.90
C GLN A 127 17.56 -14.49 7.34
N PHE A 128 16.91 -15.26 8.22
CA PHE A 128 16.72 -14.95 9.63
C PHE A 128 17.68 -15.70 10.55
N THR A 129 18.67 -16.43 10.00
CA THR A 129 19.66 -17.14 10.79
C THR A 129 20.38 -16.21 11.77
N GLY A 130 20.51 -16.67 13.01
CA GLY A 130 21.10 -15.92 14.12
C GLY A 130 20.18 -14.91 14.78
N THR A 131 18.86 -14.93 14.49
CA THR A 131 17.91 -14.06 15.19
C THR A 131 17.74 -14.53 16.64
N PRO A 132 18.02 -13.72 17.66
CA PRO A 132 17.89 -14.15 19.06
C PRO A 132 16.44 -14.06 19.56
N VAL A 133 16.13 -14.81 20.61
CA VAL A 133 14.89 -14.63 21.39
C VAL A 133 14.93 -13.27 22.12
N PRO A 134 13.94 -12.37 21.96
CA PRO A 134 13.90 -11.09 22.67
C PRO A 134 13.46 -11.24 24.13
N THR A 135 13.93 -10.31 24.96
CA THR A 135 13.31 -9.99 26.25
C THR A 135 12.13 -9.03 26.02
N LEU A 136 11.17 -9.01 26.95
CA LEU A 136 10.11 -8.00 26.91
C LEU A 136 10.68 -6.58 27.00
N LYS A 137 11.76 -6.37 27.76
CA LYS A 137 12.42 -5.06 27.87
C LYS A 137 12.89 -4.54 26.50
N GLU A 138 13.58 -5.36 25.71
CA GLU A 138 14.04 -4.94 24.37
C GLU A 138 12.86 -4.65 23.43
N ALA A 139 11.77 -5.43 23.54
CA ALA A 139 10.56 -5.19 22.76
C ALA A 139 9.87 -3.88 23.15
N LEU A 140 9.80 -3.56 24.45
CA LEU A 140 9.27 -2.29 24.95
C LEU A 140 10.09 -1.09 24.47
N GLU A 141 11.42 -1.19 24.52
CA GLU A 141 12.32 -0.15 24.02
C GLU A 141 12.14 0.08 22.51
N LEU A 142 11.95 -1.00 21.74
CA LEU A 142 11.66 -0.94 20.32
C LEU A 142 10.30 -0.28 20.04
N ALA A 143 9.24 -0.71 20.73
CA ALA A 143 7.89 -0.14 20.58
C ALA A 143 7.87 1.35 20.90
N ASN A 144 8.56 1.77 21.98
CA ASN A 144 8.70 3.18 22.35
C ASN A 144 9.45 4.00 21.29
N ARG A 145 10.50 3.43 20.66
CA ARG A 145 11.24 4.09 19.56
C ARG A 145 10.34 4.39 18.35
N TYR A 146 9.43 3.47 18.04
CA TYR A 146 8.50 3.62 16.91
C TYR A 146 7.18 4.31 17.30
N HIS A 147 6.99 4.65 18.58
CA HIS A 147 5.72 5.16 19.12
C HIS A 147 4.53 4.23 18.81
N LYS A 148 4.75 2.92 18.91
CA LYS A 148 3.76 1.86 18.67
C LYS A 148 3.46 1.09 19.96
N LYS A 149 2.37 0.32 19.94
CA LYS A 149 1.91 -0.45 21.09
C LYS A 149 2.31 -1.92 20.99
N LEU A 150 2.63 -2.53 22.14
CA LEU A 150 2.64 -3.98 22.30
C LEU A 150 1.33 -4.43 22.95
N TYR A 151 0.71 -5.46 22.40
CA TYR A 151 -0.42 -6.14 23.00
C TYR A 151 0.13 -7.41 23.65
N LEU A 152 0.09 -7.50 24.98
CA LEU A 152 0.88 -8.49 25.71
C LEU A 152 0.02 -9.67 26.12
N ASN A 153 0.31 -10.84 25.55
CA ASN A 153 -0.29 -12.11 25.91
C ASN A 153 0.55 -12.87 26.94
N MET A 154 0.12 -12.79 28.20
CA MET A 154 0.83 -13.45 29.30
C MET A 154 0.48 -14.93 29.37
N LYS A 155 1.34 -15.79 28.84
CA LYS A 155 1.17 -17.26 28.93
C LYS A 155 1.20 -17.80 30.36
N VAL A 156 1.80 -17.04 31.27
CA VAL A 156 1.72 -17.28 32.72
C VAL A 156 1.49 -15.94 33.42
N PHE A 157 0.38 -15.81 34.13
CA PHE A 157 -0.03 -14.53 34.73
C PHE A 157 0.98 -13.99 35.75
N ALA A 158 1.66 -12.89 35.42
CA ALA A 158 2.70 -12.28 36.26
C ALA A 158 2.72 -10.73 36.15
N PRO A 159 1.64 -10.03 36.52
CA PRO A 159 1.46 -8.59 36.29
C PRO A 159 2.55 -7.70 36.93
N LYS A 160 3.10 -8.12 38.07
CA LYS A 160 4.18 -7.39 38.75
C LYS A 160 5.49 -7.41 37.96
N LEU A 161 5.76 -8.46 37.19
CA LEU A 161 6.95 -8.54 36.34
C LEU A 161 6.82 -7.60 35.12
N ILE A 162 5.61 -7.45 34.57
CA ILE A 162 5.35 -6.48 33.50
C ILE A 162 5.57 -5.05 34.01
N ALA A 163 5.01 -4.70 35.17
CA ALA A 163 5.22 -3.40 35.80
C ALA A 163 6.72 -3.11 36.03
N LYS A 164 7.47 -4.13 36.47
CA LYS A 164 8.93 -4.04 36.60
C LYS A 164 9.63 -3.83 35.25
N ALA A 165 9.24 -4.56 34.20
CA ALA A 165 9.82 -4.42 32.87
C ALA A 165 9.60 -3.02 32.27
N LEU A 166 8.41 -2.43 32.46
CA LEU A 166 8.10 -1.04 32.07
C LEU A 166 9.02 -0.04 32.77
N ILE A 167 9.23 -0.20 34.08
CA ILE A 167 10.15 0.64 34.88
C ILE A 167 11.60 0.47 34.40
N ASP A 168 12.05 -0.78 34.22
CA ASP A 168 13.43 -1.10 33.82
C ASP A 168 13.75 -0.64 32.38
N ALA A 169 12.75 -0.58 31.51
CA ALA A 169 12.84 -0.03 30.14
C ALA A 169 12.67 1.49 30.10
N ASN A 170 12.22 2.11 31.20
CA ASN A 170 11.87 3.53 31.28
C ASN A 170 10.88 3.97 30.17
N VAL A 171 9.82 3.17 29.99
CA VAL A 171 8.75 3.44 29.02
C VAL A 171 7.43 3.69 29.73
N ALA A 172 6.57 4.51 29.12
CA ALA A 172 5.24 4.76 29.64
C ALA A 172 4.35 3.52 29.48
N SER A 173 3.39 3.35 30.40
CA SER A 173 2.54 2.17 30.45
C SER A 173 1.46 2.13 29.38
N ASP A 174 1.24 3.23 28.65
CA ASP A 174 0.33 3.32 27.51
C ASP A 174 0.92 2.72 26.21
N ILE A 175 2.21 2.39 26.21
CA ILE A 175 2.86 1.58 25.15
C ILE A 175 2.39 0.12 25.19
N VAL A 176 1.76 -0.34 26.26
CA VAL A 176 1.24 -1.72 26.35
C VAL A 176 -0.28 -1.75 26.41
N ILE A 177 -0.87 -2.77 25.80
CA ILE A 177 -2.25 -3.22 26.00
C ILE A 177 -2.16 -4.60 26.64
N LEU A 178 -2.95 -4.86 27.68
CA LEU A 178 -2.94 -6.12 28.43
C LEU A 178 -4.17 -6.96 28.06
N ASP A 179 -4.02 -8.29 28.01
CA ASP A 179 -5.06 -9.22 27.53
C ASP A 179 -5.63 -10.15 28.64
N PRO A 180 -6.37 -9.67 29.64
CA PRO A 180 -6.96 -10.59 30.61
C PRO A 180 -8.01 -11.52 29.96
N ASP A 181 -7.91 -12.81 30.24
CA ASP A 181 -8.86 -13.90 29.93
C ASP A 181 -9.94 -14.10 31.01
N ASP A 182 -9.83 -13.45 32.16
CA ASP A 182 -10.84 -13.52 33.20
C ASP A 182 -11.00 -12.21 33.98
N LEU A 183 -12.16 -12.05 34.63
CA LEU A 183 -12.53 -10.80 35.30
C LEU A 183 -11.68 -10.51 36.55
N ASP A 184 -11.17 -11.54 37.23
CA ASP A 184 -10.28 -11.35 38.38
C ASP A 184 -8.92 -10.80 37.94
N LYS A 185 -8.43 -11.23 36.78
CA LYS A 185 -7.23 -10.67 36.14
C LYS A 185 -7.44 -9.24 35.67
N VAL A 186 -8.61 -8.89 35.14
CA VAL A 186 -8.98 -7.49 34.81
C VAL A 186 -8.80 -6.58 36.03
N VAL A 187 -9.44 -6.94 37.15
CA VAL A 187 -9.37 -6.17 38.40
C VAL A 187 -7.93 -6.13 38.95
N THR A 188 -7.21 -7.25 38.86
CA THR A 188 -5.83 -7.34 39.36
C THR A 188 -4.87 -6.48 38.54
N TYR A 189 -4.97 -6.50 37.22
CA TYR A 189 -4.18 -5.62 36.35
C TYR A 189 -4.46 -4.16 36.66
N HIS A 190 -5.73 -3.75 36.73
CA HIS A 190 -6.10 -2.36 37.04
C HIS A 190 -5.56 -1.90 38.39
N LYS A 191 -5.57 -2.77 39.41
CA LYS A 191 -5.01 -2.45 40.74
C LYS A 191 -3.49 -2.21 40.70
N ILE A 192 -2.75 -2.92 39.85
CA ILE A 192 -1.28 -2.86 39.78
C ILE A 192 -0.83 -1.77 38.80
N MET A 193 -1.52 -1.62 37.67
CA MET A 193 -1.20 -0.73 36.55
C MET A 193 -2.45 0.05 36.11
N PRO A 194 -2.97 0.99 36.92
CA PRO A 194 -4.29 1.61 36.72
C PRO A 194 -4.41 2.49 35.46
N ASN A 195 -3.28 2.90 34.87
CA ASN A 195 -3.24 3.74 33.68
C ASN A 195 -2.93 2.94 32.40
N THR A 196 -2.94 1.61 32.47
CA THR A 196 -2.65 0.74 31.34
C THR A 196 -3.95 0.26 30.68
N PRO A 197 -4.11 0.42 29.36
CA PRO A 197 -5.30 -0.07 28.66
C PRO A 197 -5.35 -1.61 28.63
N LEU A 198 -6.57 -2.16 28.62
CA LEU A 198 -6.83 -3.59 28.56
C LEU A 198 -7.73 -3.93 27.35
N ALA A 199 -7.52 -5.08 26.73
CA ALA A 199 -8.45 -5.71 25.81
C ALA A 199 -8.83 -7.08 26.40
N TYR A 200 -10.10 -7.27 26.75
CA TYR A 200 -10.55 -8.54 27.35
C TYR A 200 -10.68 -9.61 26.28
N PHE A 201 -10.08 -10.79 26.48
CA PHE A 201 -10.14 -11.91 25.50
C PHE A 201 -10.82 -13.18 26.06
N GLY A 202 -11.42 -13.07 27.24
CA GLY A 202 -12.04 -14.21 27.93
C GLY A 202 -13.47 -14.53 27.50
N ASP A 203 -14.07 -15.48 28.22
CA ASP A 203 -15.42 -15.94 27.97
C ASP A 203 -16.49 -14.88 28.27
N PHE A 204 -17.55 -14.89 27.48
CA PHE A 204 -18.72 -14.06 27.71
C PHE A 204 -19.64 -14.64 28.81
N PRO A 205 -20.42 -13.77 29.49
CA PRO A 205 -21.49 -14.25 30.36
C PRO A 205 -22.54 -15.05 29.57
N ALA A 206 -23.21 -15.99 30.24
CA ALA A 206 -24.29 -16.78 29.64
C ALA A 206 -25.44 -15.91 29.11
N ASP A 207 -25.67 -14.75 29.76
CA ASP A 207 -26.52 -13.68 29.25
C ASP A 207 -25.63 -12.58 28.67
N ILE A 208 -25.59 -12.49 27.33
CA ILE A 208 -24.77 -11.52 26.59
C ILE A 208 -25.13 -10.07 26.92
N GLU A 209 -26.34 -9.82 27.43
CA GLU A 209 -26.82 -8.49 27.80
C GLU A 209 -26.61 -8.17 29.29
N ASP A 210 -25.86 -9.01 30.03
CA ASP A 210 -25.50 -8.74 31.43
C ASP A 210 -24.65 -7.46 31.55
N THR A 211 -25.31 -6.37 31.89
CA THR A 211 -24.72 -5.04 32.09
C THR A 211 -23.58 -5.01 33.13
N SER A 212 -23.56 -5.93 34.09
CA SER A 212 -22.54 -5.96 35.15
C SER A 212 -21.16 -6.33 34.60
N PHE A 213 -21.11 -7.20 33.59
CA PHE A 213 -19.90 -7.58 32.87
C PHE A 213 -19.25 -6.37 32.18
N TYR A 214 -19.98 -5.68 31.31
CA TYR A 214 -19.45 -4.52 30.58
C TYR A 214 -19.11 -3.35 31.50
N THR A 215 -19.89 -3.13 32.56
CA THR A 215 -19.60 -2.11 33.58
C THR A 215 -18.29 -2.41 34.30
N LEU A 216 -18.04 -3.67 34.66
CA LEU A 216 -16.79 -4.08 35.31
C LEU A 216 -15.61 -3.85 34.39
N LEU A 217 -15.69 -4.27 33.12
CA LEU A 217 -14.62 -4.06 32.14
C LEU A 217 -14.31 -2.56 31.98
N LYS A 218 -15.34 -1.75 31.74
CA LYS A 218 -15.18 -0.30 31.53
C LYS A 218 -14.56 0.39 32.74
N ASN A 219 -15.03 0.09 33.95
CA ASN A 219 -14.53 0.70 35.19
C ASN A 219 -13.09 0.33 35.53
N ASN A 220 -12.57 -0.77 34.96
CA ASN A 220 -11.21 -1.24 35.19
C ASN A 220 -10.27 -0.93 34.01
N GLY A 221 -10.66 -0.05 33.07
CA GLY A 221 -9.77 0.45 32.02
C GLY A 221 -9.74 -0.39 30.74
N ALA A 222 -10.70 -1.29 30.55
CA ALA A 222 -10.86 -1.96 29.27
C ALA A 222 -11.24 -0.95 28.17
N VAL A 223 -10.59 -1.09 27.01
CA VAL A 223 -10.86 -0.30 25.80
C VAL A 223 -11.52 -1.14 24.70
N ALA A 224 -11.34 -2.46 24.76
CA ALA A 224 -11.88 -3.40 23.79
C ALA A 224 -12.22 -4.73 24.43
N ILE A 225 -13.06 -5.50 23.73
CA ILE A 225 -13.21 -6.94 23.89
C ILE A 225 -12.77 -7.59 22.59
N GLU A 226 -12.04 -8.68 22.65
CA GLU A 226 -11.53 -9.41 21.50
C GLU A 226 -12.12 -10.83 21.46
N ILE A 227 -12.59 -11.26 20.29
CA ILE A 227 -13.30 -12.53 20.10
C ILE A 227 -12.77 -13.35 18.93
N PRO A 228 -12.97 -14.69 18.92
CA PRO A 228 -12.68 -15.47 17.75
C PRO A 228 -13.54 -15.00 16.57
N ALA A 229 -12.93 -14.75 15.42
CA ALA A 229 -13.61 -14.25 14.22
C ALA A 229 -14.69 -15.20 13.70
N ASP A 230 -14.60 -16.48 14.03
CA ASP A 230 -15.63 -17.48 13.75
C ASP A 230 -17.00 -17.13 14.36
N TYR A 231 -17.02 -16.44 15.50
CA TYR A 231 -18.27 -15.94 16.11
C TYR A 231 -18.98 -14.89 15.24
N ILE A 232 -18.24 -14.29 14.31
CA ILE A 232 -18.74 -13.27 13.37
C ILE A 232 -19.06 -13.93 12.03
N LEU A 233 -18.08 -14.64 11.46
CA LEU A 233 -18.17 -15.22 10.11
C LEU A 233 -19.22 -16.32 9.99
N TYR A 234 -19.48 -17.04 11.09
CA TYR A 234 -20.44 -18.15 11.13
C TYR A 234 -21.60 -17.89 12.10
N ALA A 235 -21.88 -16.63 12.43
CA ALA A 235 -23.03 -16.27 13.23
C ALA A 235 -24.33 -16.78 12.58
N THR A 236 -25.12 -17.55 13.33
CA THR A 236 -26.42 -18.08 12.86
C THR A 236 -27.62 -17.45 13.57
N ASP A 237 -27.35 -16.60 14.56
CA ASP A 237 -28.34 -15.89 15.37
C ASP A 237 -27.90 -14.43 15.65
N ASP A 238 -28.64 -13.73 16.51
CA ASP A 238 -28.40 -12.32 16.82
C ASP A 238 -27.36 -12.08 17.94
N THR A 239 -26.69 -13.13 18.44
CA THR A 239 -25.71 -13.07 19.53
C THR A 239 -24.60 -12.07 19.24
N TYR A 240 -24.02 -12.13 18.04
CA TYR A 240 -22.98 -11.20 17.60
C TYR A 240 -23.45 -9.74 17.63
N THR A 241 -24.65 -9.49 17.11
CA THR A 241 -25.20 -8.13 17.02
C THR A 241 -25.49 -7.57 18.41
N LYS A 242 -26.01 -8.40 19.33
CA LYS A 242 -26.20 -8.01 20.74
C LYS A 242 -24.89 -7.67 21.42
N MET A 243 -23.87 -8.53 21.25
CA MET A 243 -22.53 -8.30 21.79
C MET A 243 -21.91 -6.99 21.29
N LEU A 244 -21.99 -6.73 19.97
CA LEU A 244 -21.48 -5.49 19.37
C LEU A 244 -22.19 -4.26 19.97
N ASN A 245 -23.53 -4.29 20.03
CA ASN A 245 -24.33 -3.21 20.60
C ASN A 245 -24.00 -2.96 22.08
N MET A 246 -23.83 -4.04 22.85
CA MET A 246 -23.44 -3.93 24.26
C MET A 246 -22.05 -3.30 24.40
N CYS A 247 -21.05 -3.77 23.65
CA CYS A 247 -19.72 -3.15 23.64
C CYS A 247 -19.79 -1.64 23.38
N HIS A 248 -20.48 -1.24 22.31
CA HIS A 248 -20.62 0.17 21.92
C HIS A 248 -21.36 1.01 22.97
N SER A 249 -22.42 0.47 23.58
CA SER A 249 -23.19 1.18 24.61
C SER A 249 -22.38 1.51 25.87
N TYR A 250 -21.31 0.76 26.14
CA TYR A 250 -20.36 0.99 27.23
C TYR A 250 -19.06 1.69 26.77
N GLY A 251 -18.99 2.10 25.49
CA GLY A 251 -17.82 2.73 24.91
C GLY A 251 -16.60 1.82 24.88
N LEU A 252 -16.82 0.53 24.59
CA LEU A 252 -15.81 -0.49 24.32
C LEU A 252 -15.81 -0.79 22.81
N GLN A 253 -14.65 -1.09 22.26
CA GLN A 253 -14.51 -1.62 20.91
C GLN A 253 -14.71 -3.13 20.87
N LEU A 254 -15.05 -3.68 19.71
CA LEU A 254 -15.01 -5.12 19.46
C LEU A 254 -13.91 -5.43 18.45
N TRP A 255 -12.95 -6.26 18.84
CA TRP A 255 -11.86 -6.75 18.00
C TRP A 255 -12.05 -8.23 17.70
N ALA A 256 -11.40 -8.73 16.65
CA ALA A 256 -11.48 -10.13 16.26
C ALA A 256 -10.09 -10.75 16.06
N TYR A 257 -9.97 -12.05 16.30
CA TYR A 257 -8.76 -12.86 16.03
C TYR A 257 -9.13 -14.29 15.62
N THR A 258 -8.30 -15.10 14.99
CA THR A 258 -7.23 -14.71 14.08
C THR A 258 -7.73 -15.04 12.67
N VAL A 259 -7.78 -14.05 11.78
CA VAL A 259 -8.10 -14.30 10.36
C VAL A 259 -6.89 -13.96 9.54
N ASN A 260 -6.56 -14.79 8.56
CA ASN A 260 -5.42 -14.58 7.66
C ASN A 260 -5.84 -14.45 6.19
N ASP A 261 -7.05 -14.86 5.84
CA ASP A 261 -7.52 -14.79 4.47
C ASP A 261 -8.09 -13.40 4.15
N ALA A 262 -7.50 -12.75 3.15
CA ALA A 262 -7.87 -11.41 2.73
C ALA A 262 -9.36 -11.24 2.33
N PRO A 263 -10.04 -12.24 1.72
CA PRO A 263 -11.48 -12.15 1.50
C PRO A 263 -12.30 -11.96 2.78
N TYR A 264 -11.92 -12.62 3.88
CA TYR A 264 -12.64 -12.50 5.15
C TYR A 264 -12.40 -11.15 5.83
N PHE A 265 -11.28 -10.46 5.57
CA PHE A 265 -11.08 -9.08 6.06
C PHE A 265 -12.17 -8.13 5.59
N ARG A 266 -12.64 -8.28 4.34
CA ARG A 266 -13.71 -7.43 3.78
C ARG A 266 -15.04 -7.74 4.45
N ILE A 267 -15.32 -9.04 4.62
CA ILE A 267 -16.53 -9.50 5.30
C ILE A 267 -16.55 -8.94 6.73
N LEU A 268 -15.47 -9.09 7.49
CA LEU A 268 -15.33 -8.56 8.85
C LEU A 268 -15.50 -7.04 8.92
N LYS A 269 -15.02 -6.28 7.92
CA LYS A 269 -15.22 -4.83 7.83
C LYS A 269 -16.68 -4.43 7.82
N ASP A 270 -17.51 -5.18 7.10
CA ASP A 270 -18.93 -4.88 6.96
C ASP A 270 -19.73 -5.22 8.23
N PHE A 271 -19.16 -6.01 9.14
CA PHE A 271 -19.77 -6.36 10.43
C PHE A 271 -19.58 -5.30 11.52
N GLY A 272 -18.72 -4.29 11.31
CA GLY A 272 -18.61 -3.14 12.21
C GLY A 272 -17.65 -3.33 13.38
N ILE A 273 -16.77 -4.32 13.35
CA ILE A 273 -15.64 -4.41 14.30
C ILE A 273 -14.66 -3.24 14.12
N GLU A 274 -13.92 -2.90 15.17
CA GLU A 274 -12.91 -1.81 15.12
C GLU A 274 -11.47 -2.31 15.12
N GLY A 275 -11.22 -3.60 15.30
CA GLY A 275 -9.87 -4.16 15.31
C GLY A 275 -9.80 -5.60 14.83
N LEU A 276 -8.65 -5.96 14.28
CA LEU A 276 -8.35 -7.31 13.82
C LEU A 276 -6.91 -7.67 14.16
N GLU A 277 -6.76 -8.73 14.94
CA GLU A 277 -5.51 -9.44 15.12
C GLU A 277 -5.34 -10.52 14.03
N THR A 278 -4.19 -10.48 13.36
CA THR A 278 -3.90 -11.34 12.21
C THR A 278 -2.40 -11.56 12.05
N ASP A 279 -2.00 -12.69 11.48
CA ASP A 279 -0.60 -12.91 11.09
C ASP A 279 -0.18 -11.97 9.93
N ARG A 280 -1.16 -11.35 9.26
CA ARG A 280 -1.02 -10.55 8.03
C ARG A 280 -1.56 -9.12 8.19
N PRO A 281 -1.10 -8.36 9.20
CA PRO A 281 -1.71 -7.08 9.59
C PRO A 281 -1.55 -5.99 8.54
N THR A 282 -0.52 -6.06 7.69
CA THR A 282 -0.33 -5.12 6.58
C THR A 282 -1.40 -5.27 5.50
N ALA A 283 -1.80 -6.51 5.21
CA ALA A 283 -2.91 -6.80 4.31
C ALA A 283 -4.25 -6.35 4.92
N ALA A 284 -4.44 -6.60 6.23
CA ALA A 284 -5.60 -6.06 6.94
C ALA A 284 -5.64 -4.52 6.88
N THR A 285 -4.52 -3.83 7.12
CA THR A 285 -4.46 -2.35 7.07
C THR A 285 -4.94 -1.87 5.71
N GLN A 286 -4.44 -2.47 4.62
CA GLN A 286 -4.89 -2.11 3.27
C GLN A 286 -6.41 -2.29 3.09
N VAL A 287 -6.99 -3.38 3.58
CA VAL A 287 -8.45 -3.63 3.44
C VAL A 287 -9.28 -2.67 4.30
N PHE A 288 -8.95 -2.52 5.58
CA PHE A 288 -9.77 -1.74 6.50
C PHE A 288 -9.60 -0.24 6.31
N CYS A 289 -8.36 0.21 6.10
CA CYS A 289 -7.98 1.61 6.09
C CYS A 289 -8.08 2.28 4.73
N ASN A 290 -7.88 1.53 3.63
CA ASN A 290 -7.83 2.11 2.28
C ASN A 290 -9.11 1.78 1.48
N ASN A 291 -10.27 1.70 2.15
CA ASN A 291 -11.60 1.44 1.57
C ASN A 291 -11.83 0.07 0.90
N GLY A 292 -11.15 -0.99 1.37
CA GLY A 292 -11.29 -2.34 0.83
C GLY A 292 -10.71 -2.45 -0.58
N PHE A 293 -10.70 -3.64 -1.20
CA PHE A 293 -10.25 -3.76 -2.60
C PHE A 293 -11.31 -3.22 -3.59
N GLY A 294 -11.71 -1.96 -3.41
CA GLY A 294 -12.36 -1.17 -4.45
C GLY A 294 -11.34 -0.88 -5.55
N GLY A 295 -11.12 -1.88 -6.41
CA GLY A 295 -10.33 -1.80 -7.64
C GLY A 295 -8.97 -1.13 -7.48
N TYR A 296 -8.01 -1.75 -6.81
CA TYR A 296 -6.63 -1.28 -6.82
C TYR A 296 -5.66 -2.44 -6.99
N PHE A 297 -4.96 -2.41 -8.13
CA PHE A 297 -3.54 -2.70 -8.18
C PHE A 297 -2.88 -1.99 -6.98
N PRO A 298 -1.92 -2.61 -6.26
CA PRO A 298 -1.30 -1.96 -5.11
C PRO A 298 -0.84 -0.54 -5.50
N GLU A 299 -1.08 0.47 -4.66
CA GLU A 299 -0.65 1.85 -4.94
C GLU A 299 0.77 1.86 -5.50
N ASN A 300 0.98 2.58 -6.60
CA ASN A 300 2.27 2.70 -7.27
C ASN A 300 3.32 3.19 -6.27
N ARG A 301 4.19 2.30 -5.79
CA ARG A 301 5.15 2.55 -4.71
C ARG A 301 6.44 1.78 -4.92
N VAL A 302 7.46 2.22 -4.18
CA VAL A 302 8.71 1.48 -4.00
C VAL A 302 8.46 0.34 -3.00
N THR A 303 8.78 -0.89 -3.38
CA THR A 303 8.64 -2.09 -2.52
C THR A 303 9.99 -2.68 -2.09
N GLY A 304 11.08 -2.23 -2.72
CA GLY A 304 12.45 -2.54 -2.30
C GLY A 304 13.39 -1.38 -2.61
N GLN A 305 14.25 -1.02 -1.66
CA GLN A 305 15.33 -0.04 -1.84
C GLN A 305 16.55 -0.51 -1.06
N TRP A 306 17.66 -0.77 -1.76
CA TRP A 306 18.92 -1.21 -1.15
C TRP A 306 20.04 -0.25 -1.54
N ASP A 307 20.61 0.44 -0.55
CA ASP A 307 21.58 1.53 -0.75
C ASP A 307 23.04 1.13 -0.49
N PHE A 308 23.26 -0.14 -0.10
CA PHE A 308 24.58 -0.75 0.14
C PHE A 308 25.49 0.06 1.07
N ASN A 309 24.90 0.68 2.10
CA ASN A 309 25.60 1.41 3.16
C ASN A 309 26.25 0.44 4.17
N GLN A 310 27.23 -0.33 3.68
CA GLN A 310 27.97 -1.36 4.44
C GLN A 310 27.17 -2.59 4.88
N ASN A 311 25.94 -2.75 4.40
CA ASN A 311 25.09 -3.89 4.70
C ASN A 311 24.09 -4.16 3.56
N LEU A 312 23.33 -5.24 3.69
CA LEU A 312 22.29 -5.68 2.76
C LEU A 312 20.86 -5.32 3.21
N MET A 313 20.71 -4.49 4.25
CA MET A 313 19.41 -4.08 4.74
C MET A 313 18.75 -3.15 3.73
N GLY A 314 17.48 -3.41 3.42
CA GLY A 314 16.68 -2.47 2.65
C GLY A 314 16.35 -1.24 3.50
N THR A 315 16.44 -0.04 2.91
CA THR A 315 15.81 1.15 3.51
C THR A 315 14.30 1.19 3.26
N ILE A 316 13.83 0.42 2.27
CA ILE A 316 12.45 0.01 2.06
C ILE A 316 12.47 -1.47 1.67
N GLY A 317 11.54 -2.26 2.22
CA GLY A 317 11.45 -3.69 1.95
C GLY A 317 12.45 -4.54 2.72
N SER A 318 12.53 -5.82 2.35
CA SER A 318 13.27 -6.86 3.08
C SER A 318 14.79 -6.71 2.93
N LYS A 319 15.55 -7.25 3.88
CA LYS A 319 16.99 -7.48 3.72
C LYS A 319 17.25 -8.42 2.54
N LEU A 320 18.27 -8.14 1.72
CA LEU A 320 18.70 -9.09 0.69
C LEU A 320 19.33 -10.33 1.34
N GLY A 321 18.89 -11.51 0.91
CA GLY A 321 19.45 -12.79 1.30
C GLY A 321 20.70 -13.13 0.51
N ILE A 322 21.64 -13.85 1.11
CA ILE A 322 22.74 -14.47 0.36
C ILE A 322 22.36 -15.94 0.15
N VAL A 323 22.37 -16.38 -1.11
CA VAL A 323 22.26 -17.80 -1.45
C VAL A 323 23.67 -18.37 -1.59
N GLY A 324 23.88 -19.59 -1.11
CA GLY A 324 25.18 -20.28 -1.14
C GLY A 324 26.00 -20.12 0.15
N ASP A 325 27.17 -20.75 0.18
CA ASP A 325 28.06 -20.78 1.34
C ASP A 325 28.87 -19.48 1.47
N THR A 326 28.47 -18.65 2.43
CA THR A 326 29.14 -17.38 2.75
C THR A 326 30.61 -17.52 3.19
N ALA A 327 31.08 -18.72 3.53
CA ALA A 327 32.48 -18.96 3.88
C ALA A 327 33.41 -18.94 2.65
N VAL A 328 32.90 -19.16 1.44
CA VAL A 328 33.70 -19.21 0.21
C VAL A 328 34.26 -17.83 -0.11
N SER A 329 35.58 -17.68 0.05
CA SER A 329 36.26 -16.37 -0.03
C SER A 329 36.05 -15.62 -1.37
N GLY A 330 35.94 -16.35 -2.49
CA GLY A 330 35.68 -15.76 -3.81
C GLY A 330 34.25 -15.26 -4.02
N GLN A 331 33.31 -15.67 -3.17
CA GLN A 331 31.87 -15.40 -3.28
C GLN A 331 31.39 -14.33 -2.29
N LYS A 332 32.33 -13.64 -1.62
CA LYS A 332 31.98 -12.61 -0.64
C LYS A 332 31.68 -11.27 -1.30
N ILE A 333 30.58 -10.67 -0.87
CA ILE A 333 30.29 -9.26 -1.13
C ILE A 333 31.21 -8.41 -0.26
N ILE A 334 31.86 -7.41 -0.86
CA ILE A 334 32.79 -6.51 -0.17
C ILE A 334 32.20 -5.10 -0.19
N PHE A 335 31.95 -4.53 0.99
CA PHE A 335 31.49 -3.16 1.11
C PHE A 335 32.66 -2.17 1.19
N GLY A 336 32.45 -0.96 0.69
CA GLY A 336 33.42 0.11 0.74
C GLY A 336 32.84 1.40 0.19
N THR A 337 33.69 2.29 -0.28
CA THR A 337 33.30 3.50 -1.01
C THR A 337 33.90 3.49 -2.41
N THR A 338 33.38 4.35 -3.29
CA THR A 338 34.02 4.61 -4.60
C THR A 338 35.52 4.88 -4.44
N ALA A 339 35.92 5.68 -3.46
CA ALA A 339 37.32 5.99 -3.17
C ALA A 339 38.13 4.75 -2.72
N SER A 340 37.60 3.93 -1.82
CA SER A 340 38.34 2.76 -1.31
C SER A 340 38.58 1.70 -2.39
N PHE A 341 37.74 1.68 -3.43
CA PHE A 341 37.89 0.80 -4.59
C PHE A 341 38.62 1.46 -5.77
N GLY A 342 39.04 2.73 -5.65
CA GLY A 342 39.70 3.46 -6.74
C GLY A 342 38.80 3.74 -7.95
N LEU A 343 37.49 3.86 -7.72
CA LEU A 343 36.48 4.10 -8.75
C LEU A 343 36.14 5.59 -8.89
N PRO A 344 35.59 6.01 -10.04
CA PRO A 344 35.03 7.34 -10.19
C PRO A 344 33.97 7.64 -9.12
N SER A 345 33.93 8.90 -8.68
CA SER A 345 32.84 9.43 -7.86
C SER A 345 31.51 9.45 -8.64
N ILE A 346 30.40 9.52 -7.89
CA ILE A 346 29.08 9.82 -8.44
C ILE A 346 28.78 11.28 -8.10
N GLU A 347 28.53 12.13 -9.11
CA GLU A 347 28.31 13.58 -8.93
C GLU A 347 29.39 14.24 -8.04
N ASP A 348 30.67 13.95 -8.35
CA ASP A 348 31.85 14.42 -7.60
C ASP A 348 31.88 14.05 -6.10
N THR A 349 31.01 13.13 -5.69
CA THR A 349 30.87 12.66 -4.31
C THR A 349 31.33 11.22 -4.17
N GLN A 350 32.08 10.94 -3.11
CA GLN A 350 32.46 9.57 -2.76
C GLN A 350 31.30 8.89 -2.01
N VAL A 351 30.78 7.79 -2.55
CA VAL A 351 29.58 7.14 -2.02
C VAL A 351 29.88 5.74 -1.50
N PRO A 352 29.17 5.25 -0.45
CA PRO A 352 29.19 3.85 -0.07
C PRO A 352 28.64 2.96 -1.18
N ILE A 353 29.28 1.83 -1.44
CA ILE A 353 28.92 0.87 -2.48
C ILE A 353 29.26 -0.56 -2.03
N ALA A 354 28.76 -1.54 -2.79
CA ALA A 354 29.18 -2.93 -2.69
C ALA A 354 29.88 -3.38 -3.97
N ARG A 355 30.95 -4.17 -3.80
CA ARG A 355 31.50 -5.02 -4.85
C ARG A 355 30.83 -6.38 -4.78
N ILE A 356 30.06 -6.72 -5.80
CA ILE A 356 29.47 -8.02 -6.02
C ILE A 356 30.51 -8.88 -6.76
N PRO A 357 30.83 -10.10 -6.28
CA PRO A 357 31.73 -11.00 -6.99
C PRO A 357 31.06 -11.55 -8.26
N ALA A 358 31.84 -12.23 -9.11
CA ALA A 358 31.25 -13.10 -10.12
C ALA A 358 30.69 -14.34 -9.38
N PHE A 359 29.39 -14.32 -9.08
CA PHE A 359 28.76 -15.44 -8.41
C PHE A 359 28.85 -16.71 -9.26
N ASP A 360 29.22 -17.82 -8.64
CA ASP A 360 29.04 -19.12 -9.30
C ASP A 360 27.56 -19.53 -9.26
N ALA A 361 27.22 -20.65 -9.92
CA ALA A 361 25.85 -21.13 -10.03
C ALA A 361 25.13 -21.40 -8.70
N GLN A 362 25.86 -21.52 -7.59
CA GLN A 362 25.32 -21.80 -6.26
C GLN A 362 25.13 -20.53 -5.42
N HIS A 363 25.58 -19.37 -5.91
CA HIS A 363 25.55 -18.13 -5.17
C HIS A 363 24.69 -17.07 -5.86
N ALA A 364 24.01 -16.27 -5.05
CA ALA A 364 23.16 -15.20 -5.54
C ALA A 364 22.88 -14.16 -4.45
N LEU A 365 22.36 -13.02 -4.88
CA LEU A 365 21.75 -12.03 -3.99
C LEU A 365 20.23 -12.10 -4.12
N ARG A 366 19.56 -12.70 -3.13
CA ARG A 366 18.13 -13.00 -3.16
C ARG A 366 17.28 -11.83 -2.66
N PHE A 367 16.17 -11.55 -3.34
CA PHE A 367 15.20 -10.54 -2.95
C PHE A 367 13.77 -11.06 -3.02
N PHE A 368 12.89 -10.45 -2.22
CA PHE A 368 11.45 -10.68 -2.24
C PHE A 368 10.76 -9.45 -2.82
N SER A 369 9.74 -9.64 -3.65
CA SER A 369 9.09 -8.52 -4.34
C SER A 369 8.32 -7.60 -3.40
N ASN A 370 7.69 -8.19 -2.37
CA ASN A 370 6.83 -7.51 -1.40
C ASN A 370 5.68 -6.73 -2.06
N ILE A 371 5.21 -7.16 -3.24
CA ILE A 371 4.25 -6.42 -4.07
C ILE A 371 2.79 -6.70 -3.69
N ALA A 372 2.34 -7.96 -3.66
CA ALA A 372 0.94 -8.30 -3.39
C ALA A 372 0.76 -9.46 -2.39
N PRO A 373 -0.26 -9.42 -1.51
CA PRO A 373 -0.52 -10.45 -0.51
C PRO A 373 -1.13 -11.73 -1.12
N GLU A 374 -0.59 -12.88 -0.70
CA GLU A 374 -1.12 -14.24 -0.90
C GLU A 374 -2.64 -14.38 -0.61
N GLY A 375 -3.31 -15.33 -1.26
CA GLY A 375 -4.62 -15.84 -0.80
C GLY A 375 -5.87 -15.09 -1.31
N ILE A 376 -5.78 -14.33 -2.40
CA ILE A 376 -6.99 -13.96 -3.15
C ILE A 376 -7.24 -15.08 -4.17
N PRO A 377 -8.39 -15.79 -4.14
CA PRO A 377 -8.74 -16.74 -5.17
C PRO A 377 -8.65 -16.09 -6.56
N GLY A 378 -7.72 -16.56 -7.40
CA GLY A 378 -7.47 -16.02 -8.74
C GLY A 378 -6.37 -14.95 -8.85
N VAL A 379 -5.74 -14.52 -7.75
CA VAL A 379 -4.48 -13.74 -7.79
C VAL A 379 -3.32 -14.73 -7.66
N GLN A 380 -2.53 -14.82 -8.73
CA GLN A 380 -1.47 -15.80 -8.91
C GLN A 380 -0.20 -15.47 -8.11
N ASP A 381 0.62 -16.50 -7.85
CA ASP A 381 1.86 -16.48 -7.03
C ASP A 381 3.02 -15.61 -7.59
N CYS A 382 2.73 -14.68 -8.50
CA CYS A 382 3.75 -13.89 -9.18
C CYS A 382 3.30 -12.50 -9.64
N ASP A 383 4.25 -11.56 -9.67
CA ASP A 383 4.03 -10.18 -10.08
C ASP A 383 4.36 -9.99 -11.56
N ASN A 384 3.34 -9.59 -12.33
CA ASN A 384 3.40 -9.43 -13.78
C ASN A 384 3.73 -7.99 -14.24
N THR A 385 3.76 -7.04 -13.32
CA THR A 385 4.05 -5.64 -13.62
C THR A 385 4.93 -5.06 -12.53
N TYR A 386 6.12 -4.59 -12.91
CA TYR A 386 7.09 -4.04 -11.97
C TYR A 386 8.14 -3.20 -12.70
N THR A 387 8.87 -2.39 -11.93
CA THR A 387 10.07 -1.69 -12.43
C THR A 387 11.25 -1.96 -11.52
N LEU A 388 12.36 -2.41 -12.08
CA LEU A 388 13.65 -2.53 -11.40
C LEU A 388 14.59 -1.44 -11.87
N VAL A 389 15.31 -0.81 -10.94
CA VAL A 389 16.28 0.26 -11.21
C VAL A 389 17.59 -0.07 -10.50
N PHE A 390 18.70 0.04 -11.20
CA PHE A 390 20.03 -0.33 -10.71
C PHE A 390 21.04 0.79 -10.99
N ASP A 391 21.78 1.22 -9.97
CA ASP A 391 22.97 2.06 -10.13
C ASP A 391 24.22 1.18 -10.08
N LEU A 392 24.81 0.94 -11.25
CA LEU A 392 25.87 -0.04 -11.46
C LEU A 392 27.11 0.60 -12.06
N LEU A 393 28.27 0.04 -11.72
CA LEU A 393 29.51 0.23 -12.46
C LEU A 393 30.09 -1.16 -12.75
N LYS A 394 30.26 -1.44 -14.03
CA LYS A 394 30.90 -2.66 -14.50
C LYS A 394 32.41 -2.43 -14.73
N PRO A 395 33.30 -3.21 -14.08
CA PRO A 395 34.69 -3.35 -14.49
C PRO A 395 34.83 -4.31 -15.68
N THR A 396 35.95 -4.26 -16.41
CA THR A 396 36.20 -5.22 -17.51
C THR A 396 36.13 -6.66 -17.01
N GLY A 397 35.16 -7.42 -17.52
CA GLY A 397 34.87 -8.81 -17.17
C GLY A 397 35.61 -9.83 -18.03
N LYS A 398 35.60 -11.10 -17.62
CA LYS A 398 36.16 -12.23 -18.38
C LYS A 398 35.10 -12.96 -19.19
N ASN A 399 33.88 -13.03 -18.66
CA ASN A 399 32.77 -13.71 -19.31
C ASN A 399 32.12 -12.78 -20.34
N ALA A 400 31.45 -13.37 -21.33
CA ALA A 400 30.80 -12.62 -22.40
C ALA A 400 29.49 -11.95 -21.94
N TYR A 401 28.91 -12.46 -20.86
CA TYR A 401 27.67 -12.00 -20.27
C TYR A 401 27.82 -11.83 -18.76
N THR A 402 27.03 -10.91 -18.23
CA THR A 402 26.90 -10.62 -16.81
C THR A 402 25.42 -10.58 -16.45
N SER A 403 24.93 -11.59 -15.74
CA SER A 403 23.54 -11.62 -15.23
C SER A 403 23.24 -10.45 -14.29
N ILE A 404 22.05 -9.90 -14.43
CA ILE A 404 21.51 -8.84 -13.58
C ILE A 404 20.28 -9.33 -12.81
N LEU A 405 19.34 -9.99 -13.50
CA LEU A 405 18.09 -10.50 -12.93
C LEU A 405 17.88 -11.97 -13.29
N GLN A 406 17.53 -12.77 -12.30
CA GLN A 406 17.15 -14.17 -12.42
C GLN A 406 15.85 -14.38 -11.61
N THR A 407 14.74 -14.61 -12.29
CA THR A 407 13.43 -14.80 -11.63
C THR A 407 13.29 -16.21 -11.08
N SER A 408 14.02 -17.18 -11.64
CA SER A 408 14.02 -18.57 -11.21
C SER A 408 14.52 -18.72 -9.78
N ASN A 409 13.64 -19.21 -8.90
CA ASN A 409 13.92 -19.31 -7.46
C ASN A 409 15.16 -20.18 -7.18
N ASN A 410 15.34 -21.26 -7.94
CA ASN A 410 16.43 -22.23 -7.77
C ASN A 410 17.60 -22.00 -8.73
N ASN A 411 17.61 -20.90 -9.49
CA ASN A 411 18.64 -20.61 -10.50
C ASN A 411 18.85 -21.82 -11.44
N SER A 412 17.74 -22.40 -11.94
CA SER A 412 17.75 -23.68 -12.68
C SER A 412 17.89 -23.53 -14.21
N ASP A 413 17.84 -22.31 -14.70
CA ASP A 413 17.79 -21.89 -16.10
C ASP A 413 18.48 -20.53 -16.25
N ASP A 414 18.74 -20.12 -17.50
CA ASP A 414 19.47 -18.88 -17.80
C ASP A 414 18.80 -17.66 -17.16
N ALA A 415 19.61 -16.68 -16.76
CA ALA A 415 19.08 -15.43 -16.24
C ALA A 415 18.13 -14.72 -17.22
N ASP A 416 17.28 -13.85 -16.69
CA ASP A 416 16.21 -13.20 -17.44
C ASP A 416 16.59 -11.81 -17.93
N PHE A 417 17.74 -11.31 -17.50
CA PHE A 417 18.31 -10.06 -17.96
C PHE A 417 19.82 -10.04 -17.80
N PHE A 418 20.53 -9.70 -18.87
CA PHE A 418 21.99 -9.68 -18.89
C PHE A 418 22.54 -8.33 -19.34
N LEU A 419 23.80 -8.10 -19.00
CA LEU A 419 24.69 -7.20 -19.71
C LEU A 419 25.58 -8.05 -20.64
N LYS A 420 25.66 -7.67 -21.91
CA LYS A 420 26.56 -8.27 -22.90
C LYS A 420 27.88 -7.51 -22.95
N ASP A 421 28.95 -8.18 -22.52
CA ASP A 421 30.20 -7.53 -22.17
C ASP A 421 30.98 -6.98 -23.36
N SER A 422 30.85 -7.60 -24.54
CA SER A 422 31.60 -7.21 -25.75
C SER A 422 31.13 -5.89 -26.37
N ILE A 423 29.90 -5.46 -26.07
CA ILE A 423 29.29 -4.24 -26.64
C ILE A 423 28.76 -3.28 -25.57
N ASN A 424 28.88 -3.63 -24.29
CA ASN A 424 28.37 -2.87 -23.15
C ASN A 424 26.90 -2.45 -23.33
N SER A 425 26.07 -3.44 -23.64
CA SER A 425 24.63 -3.28 -23.84
C SER A 425 23.89 -4.24 -22.92
N PHE A 426 22.64 -3.92 -22.59
CA PHE A 426 21.81 -4.74 -21.72
C PHE A 426 20.66 -5.39 -22.51
N GLY A 427 20.16 -6.53 -22.04
CA GLY A 427 19.00 -7.18 -22.63
C GLY A 427 19.03 -8.70 -22.53
N ILE A 428 18.18 -9.33 -23.33
CA ILE A 428 17.92 -10.78 -23.34
C ILE A 428 17.44 -11.20 -24.73
N LEU A 429 17.33 -12.51 -25.01
CA LEU A 429 16.78 -13.05 -26.28
C LEU A 429 17.50 -12.52 -27.54
N SER A 430 18.83 -12.38 -27.47
CA SER A 430 19.65 -11.79 -28.54
C SER A 430 19.34 -10.33 -28.90
N GLN A 431 18.53 -9.64 -28.08
CA GLN A 431 18.25 -8.22 -28.20
C GLN A 431 18.98 -7.48 -27.10
N TYR A 432 20.01 -6.71 -27.46
CA TYR A 432 20.78 -5.92 -26.52
C TYR A 432 20.70 -4.44 -26.92
N LYS A 433 20.21 -3.59 -26.01
CA LYS A 433 19.99 -2.16 -26.23
C LYS A 433 20.82 -1.32 -25.26
N GLY A 434 20.92 -0.04 -25.59
CA GLY A 434 21.81 0.90 -24.92
C GLY A 434 23.28 0.60 -25.17
N SER A 435 24.15 1.59 -24.99
CA SER A 435 25.59 1.36 -24.91
C SER A 435 26.22 2.33 -23.93
N PHE A 436 27.19 1.85 -23.16
CA PHE A 436 27.91 2.66 -22.19
C PHE A 436 29.39 2.27 -22.15
N LYS A 437 30.18 3.07 -21.45
CA LYS A 437 31.63 2.86 -21.34
C LYS A 437 31.95 2.00 -20.13
N ASP A 438 32.93 1.11 -20.27
CA ASP A 438 33.53 0.40 -19.13
C ASP A 438 33.93 1.38 -18.03
N SER A 439 33.84 0.92 -16.78
CA SER A 439 34.23 1.69 -15.59
C SER A 439 33.52 3.04 -15.43
N THR A 440 32.30 3.18 -15.95
CA THR A 440 31.43 4.35 -15.69
C THR A 440 30.19 3.93 -14.92
N TRP A 441 29.73 4.81 -14.03
CA TRP A 441 28.48 4.64 -13.31
C TRP A 441 27.31 4.88 -14.27
N VAL A 442 26.38 3.94 -14.30
CA VAL A 442 25.15 4.02 -15.10
C VAL A 442 23.93 3.62 -14.27
N ARG A 443 22.79 4.22 -14.59
CA ARG A 443 21.49 3.83 -14.07
C ARG A 443 20.77 3.02 -15.14
N LEU A 444 20.56 1.74 -14.88
CA LEU A 444 19.74 0.87 -15.70
C LEU A 444 18.33 0.85 -15.10
N ALA A 445 17.30 0.98 -15.92
CA ALA A 445 15.93 0.67 -15.50
C ALA A 445 15.25 -0.31 -16.46
N LEU A 446 14.55 -1.27 -15.86
CA LEU A 446 13.83 -2.35 -16.51
C LEU A 446 12.36 -2.23 -16.12
N VAL A 447 11.51 -1.88 -17.09
CA VAL A 447 10.06 -1.75 -16.88
C VAL A 447 9.38 -2.96 -17.51
N VAL A 448 8.86 -3.84 -16.67
CA VAL A 448 8.22 -5.09 -17.11
C VAL A 448 6.71 -4.95 -16.99
N ASP A 449 6.02 -5.24 -18.09
CA ASP A 449 4.55 -5.28 -18.16
C ASP A 449 4.12 -6.48 -18.99
N LEU A 450 3.97 -7.63 -18.32
CA LEU A 450 3.64 -8.90 -18.97
C LEU A 450 2.18 -8.97 -19.42
N TYR A 451 1.31 -8.09 -18.91
CA TYR A 451 -0.03 -7.93 -19.48
C TYR A 451 0.01 -7.28 -20.86
N LYS A 452 1.05 -6.49 -21.13
CA LYS A 452 1.36 -5.93 -22.46
C LYS A 452 2.45 -6.71 -23.18
N GLU A 453 2.85 -7.87 -22.66
CA GLU A 453 3.86 -8.76 -23.23
C GLU A 453 5.16 -8.03 -23.59
N LYS A 454 5.65 -7.15 -22.70
CA LYS A 454 6.82 -6.34 -23.00
C LYS A 454 7.70 -6.03 -21.80
N MET A 455 8.92 -5.64 -22.14
CA MET A 455 9.95 -5.14 -21.24
C MET A 455 10.60 -3.92 -21.89
N ASP A 456 10.41 -2.75 -21.31
CA ASP A 456 11.04 -1.50 -21.75
C ASP A 456 12.34 -1.27 -20.98
N GLU A 457 13.39 -0.90 -21.70
CA GLU A 457 14.74 -0.72 -21.18
C GLU A 457 15.16 0.75 -21.25
N PHE A 458 15.82 1.21 -20.19
CA PHE A 458 16.27 2.58 -20.05
C PHE A 458 17.70 2.66 -19.52
N LEU A 459 18.44 3.67 -20.00
CA LEU A 459 19.81 3.95 -19.59
C LEU A 459 19.92 5.43 -19.20
N ASN A 460 20.29 5.72 -17.96
CA ASN A 460 20.44 7.06 -17.40
C ASN A 460 19.20 7.96 -17.56
N GLY A 461 18.01 7.37 -17.52
CA GLY A 461 16.73 8.06 -17.69
C GLY A 461 16.24 8.11 -19.14
N ASP A 462 17.08 7.76 -20.11
CA ASP A 462 16.71 7.72 -21.53
C ASP A 462 16.19 6.34 -21.93
N TYR A 463 15.10 6.32 -22.69
CA TYR A 463 14.55 5.10 -23.26
C TYR A 463 15.47 4.55 -24.37
N VAL A 464 15.86 3.27 -24.26
CA VAL A 464 16.79 2.62 -25.21
C VAL A 464 16.15 1.52 -26.06
N GLY A 465 14.99 0.98 -25.66
CA GLY A 465 14.21 0.06 -26.49
C GLY A 465 13.19 -0.76 -25.72
N THR A 466 12.43 -1.58 -26.46
CA THR A 466 11.52 -2.60 -25.93
C THR A 466 11.96 -3.97 -26.41
N ILE A 467 11.86 -4.97 -25.53
CA ILE A 467 11.86 -6.39 -25.86
C ILE A 467 10.42 -6.92 -25.74
N ALA A 468 9.95 -7.61 -26.78
CA ALA A 468 8.66 -8.31 -26.75
C ALA A 468 8.80 -9.65 -26.01
N LEU A 469 7.87 -9.93 -25.11
CA LEU A 469 7.83 -11.10 -24.24
C LEU A 469 6.52 -11.88 -24.48
N GLU A 470 6.42 -12.55 -25.62
CA GLU A 470 5.21 -13.29 -26.02
C GLU A 470 4.84 -14.39 -25.00
N ASN A 471 3.55 -14.51 -24.66
CA ASN A 471 3.00 -15.53 -23.74
C ASN A 471 3.71 -15.56 -22.37
N SER A 472 4.23 -14.42 -21.91
CA SER A 472 5.05 -14.33 -20.70
C SER A 472 4.27 -14.09 -19.42
N LYS A 473 2.95 -13.85 -19.51
CA LYS A 473 2.08 -13.66 -18.35
C LYS A 473 2.13 -14.89 -17.45
N ASN A 474 2.48 -14.67 -16.17
CA ASN A 474 2.73 -15.71 -15.16
C ASN A 474 3.80 -16.73 -15.58
N GLY A 475 4.66 -16.35 -16.52
CA GLY A 475 5.74 -17.18 -17.04
C GLY A 475 7.09 -16.68 -16.56
N ARG A 476 8.12 -17.01 -17.33
CA ARG A 476 9.53 -16.78 -16.99
C ARG A 476 9.86 -15.38 -16.42
N PHE A 477 9.23 -14.31 -16.88
CA PHE A 477 9.62 -12.95 -16.49
C PHE A 477 8.85 -12.37 -15.29
N CYS A 478 7.92 -13.11 -14.72
CA CYS A 478 7.20 -12.64 -13.52
C CYS A 478 8.09 -12.75 -12.28
N LEU A 479 7.94 -11.82 -11.33
CA LEU A 479 8.65 -11.94 -10.04
C LEU A 479 7.89 -12.90 -9.14
N ASN A 480 8.59 -13.84 -8.52
CA ASN A 480 7.96 -14.74 -7.54
C ASN A 480 7.47 -13.93 -6.35
N ASN A 481 6.18 -14.09 -6.05
CA ASN A 481 5.48 -13.32 -5.02
C ASN A 481 4.85 -14.24 -3.97
N ASN A 482 5.48 -15.39 -3.71
CA ASN A 482 5.07 -16.29 -2.65
C ASN A 482 5.85 -15.93 -1.38
N TRP A 483 5.35 -14.92 -0.66
CA TRP A 483 6.06 -14.18 0.40
C TRP A 483 6.69 -15.13 1.44
N GLY A 484 8.01 -15.23 1.42
CA GLY A 484 8.81 -16.02 2.37
C GLY A 484 9.14 -17.45 1.92
N VAL A 485 8.52 -17.96 0.86
CA VAL A 485 8.77 -19.33 0.33
C VAL A 485 9.52 -19.30 -0.99
N GLN A 486 9.22 -18.34 -1.87
CA GLN A 486 9.88 -18.18 -3.17
C GLN A 486 10.36 -16.75 -3.38
N ALA A 487 11.49 -16.62 -4.06
CA ALA A 487 12.17 -15.35 -4.27
C ALA A 487 12.74 -15.29 -5.68
N SER A 488 13.25 -14.12 -6.03
CA SER A 488 14.06 -13.92 -7.23
C SER A 488 15.46 -13.49 -6.83
N ASN A 489 16.39 -13.58 -7.76
CA ASN A 489 17.81 -13.44 -7.52
C ASN A 489 18.39 -12.33 -8.41
N PHE A 490 19.30 -11.55 -7.84
CA PHE A 490 20.17 -10.65 -8.59
C PHE A 490 21.53 -11.31 -8.79
N PHE A 491 22.13 -11.00 -9.94
CA PHE A 491 23.52 -11.31 -10.27
C PHE A 491 23.89 -12.80 -10.28
N SER A 492 22.92 -13.68 -10.53
CA SER A 492 23.11 -15.13 -10.59
C SER A 492 22.69 -15.70 -11.92
N ASP A 493 23.36 -16.77 -12.33
CA ASP A 493 23.04 -17.52 -13.54
C ASP A 493 23.41 -19.00 -13.30
N ASN A 494 22.70 -19.92 -13.95
CA ASN A 494 22.82 -21.37 -13.70
C ASN A 494 24.12 -21.97 -14.26
N ASP A 495 24.73 -21.37 -15.29
CA ASP A 495 25.97 -21.88 -15.90
C ASP A 495 27.18 -20.95 -15.73
N GLY A 496 26.97 -19.83 -15.02
CA GLY A 496 28.04 -18.96 -14.54
C GLY A 496 28.31 -17.78 -15.45
N GLU A 497 27.32 -17.34 -16.24
CA GLU A 497 27.32 -16.09 -17.00
C GLU A 497 27.24 -14.84 -16.07
N THR A 498 28.23 -14.72 -15.18
CA THR A 498 28.37 -13.62 -14.22
C THR A 498 29.75 -12.99 -14.33
N ASN A 499 29.86 -11.71 -13.97
CA ASN A 499 31.13 -11.01 -13.78
C ASN A 499 31.05 -10.17 -12.49
N PRO A 500 32.19 -9.74 -11.92
CA PRO A 500 32.15 -8.83 -10.78
C PRO A 500 31.54 -7.49 -11.17
N LEU A 501 30.75 -6.90 -10.27
CA LEU A 501 30.09 -5.61 -10.46
C LEU A 501 30.27 -4.72 -9.23
N PHE A 502 30.15 -3.42 -9.41
CA PHE A 502 29.97 -2.48 -8.31
C PHE A 502 28.56 -1.93 -8.33
N VAL A 503 27.92 -1.88 -7.16
CA VAL A 503 26.51 -1.50 -7.01
C VAL A 503 26.42 -0.38 -5.97
N SER A 504 25.82 0.74 -6.36
CA SER A 504 25.52 1.85 -5.45
C SER A 504 24.12 1.70 -4.84
N SER A 505 23.13 1.37 -5.66
CA SER A 505 21.76 1.13 -5.18
C SER A 505 20.93 0.28 -6.14
N ILE A 506 19.92 -0.39 -5.60
CA ILE A 506 18.89 -1.12 -6.35
C ILE A 506 17.51 -0.69 -5.81
N GLN A 507 16.55 -0.48 -6.71
CA GLN A 507 15.16 -0.15 -6.37
C GLN A 507 14.19 -1.08 -7.11
N LEU A 508 13.15 -1.53 -6.43
CA LEU A 508 12.01 -2.25 -7.00
C LEU A 508 10.73 -1.43 -6.76
N ARG A 509 9.92 -1.29 -7.80
CA ARG A 509 8.58 -0.70 -7.77
C ARG A 509 7.55 -1.72 -8.23
N ASN A 510 6.36 -1.68 -7.62
CA ASN A 510 5.24 -2.58 -7.92
C ASN A 510 4.41 -2.20 -9.17
N TYR A 511 4.95 -1.34 -10.02
CA TYR A 511 4.26 -0.83 -11.20
C TYR A 511 5.25 -0.52 -12.31
N ALA A 512 4.72 -0.42 -13.54
CA ALA A 512 5.49 -0.01 -14.70
C ALA A 512 5.61 1.52 -14.71
N LEU A 513 6.83 2.04 -14.48
CA LEU A 513 7.09 3.47 -14.60
C LEU A 513 6.88 3.94 -16.05
N THR A 514 6.35 5.15 -16.20
CA THR A 514 6.30 5.85 -17.48
C THR A 514 7.68 6.35 -17.91
N VAL A 515 7.82 6.66 -19.20
CA VAL A 515 9.04 7.27 -19.75
C VAL A 515 9.40 8.58 -19.02
N ASP A 516 8.40 9.41 -18.71
CA ASP A 516 8.61 10.68 -18.02
C ASP A 516 9.06 10.51 -16.56
N GLU A 517 8.50 9.52 -15.84
CA GLU A 517 8.94 9.22 -14.48
C GLU A 517 10.39 8.69 -14.46
N ILE A 518 10.75 7.82 -15.41
CA ILE A 518 12.15 7.34 -15.53
C ILE A 518 13.10 8.48 -15.91
N LYS A 519 12.67 9.39 -16.78
CA LYS A 519 13.46 10.56 -17.15
C LYS A 519 13.74 11.47 -15.95
N GLN A 520 12.81 11.57 -14.99
CA GLN A 520 13.04 12.28 -13.72
C GLN A 520 14.07 11.60 -12.82
N LEU A 521 14.12 10.26 -12.82
CA LEU A 521 15.15 9.52 -12.09
C LEU A 521 16.56 9.83 -12.64
N GLY A 522 16.71 9.95 -13.96
CA GLY A 522 17.98 10.33 -14.61
C GLY A 522 19.09 9.28 -14.43
N GLY A 523 20.35 9.74 -14.33
CA GLY A 523 21.51 8.88 -14.04
C GLY A 523 21.73 8.59 -12.55
N PRO A 524 22.80 7.86 -12.20
CA PRO A 524 23.18 7.61 -10.81
C PRO A 524 23.44 8.91 -10.06
N LYS A 525 22.99 8.99 -8.81
CA LYS A 525 23.13 10.18 -7.95
C LYS A 525 23.84 9.83 -6.65
N ALA A 526 24.49 10.82 -6.04
CA ALA A 526 25.12 10.65 -4.74
C ALA A 526 24.09 10.26 -3.64
N THR A 527 22.84 10.73 -3.80
CA THR A 527 21.70 10.46 -2.92
C THR A 527 20.96 9.15 -3.23
N LYS A 528 21.53 8.27 -4.07
CA LYS A 528 20.92 7.00 -4.51
C LYS A 528 19.71 7.20 -5.43
N ILE A 529 18.94 6.13 -5.67
CA ILE A 529 17.73 6.18 -6.50
C ILE A 529 16.61 6.87 -5.72
N ASP A 530 15.99 7.89 -6.33
CA ASP A 530 14.91 8.63 -5.68
C ASP A 530 13.68 7.75 -5.46
N LYS A 531 13.03 7.92 -4.31
CA LYS A 531 11.81 7.21 -3.94
C LYS A 531 10.59 7.90 -4.56
N THR A 532 10.69 9.19 -4.85
CA THR A 532 9.59 10.00 -5.38
C THR A 532 9.79 10.27 -6.87
N VAL A 533 8.74 10.08 -7.65
CA VAL A 533 8.62 10.58 -9.02
C VAL A 533 7.28 11.30 -9.12
N TRP A 534 7.26 12.46 -9.78
CA TRP A 534 6.04 13.25 -9.88
C TRP A 534 5.37 12.97 -11.23
N PRO A 535 4.04 12.86 -11.32
CA PRO A 535 3.36 12.79 -12.61
C PRO A 535 3.73 14.02 -13.46
N SER A 536 3.95 13.85 -14.77
CA SER A 536 4.33 14.97 -15.64
C SER A 536 3.22 16.03 -15.69
N VAL A 537 3.55 17.27 -15.31
CA VAL A 537 2.59 18.37 -15.07
C VAL A 537 2.08 19.03 -16.35
N ASN A 538 2.21 18.41 -17.53
CA ASN A 538 2.11 19.13 -18.82
C ASN A 538 1.26 18.44 -19.91
N THR A 539 0.15 17.81 -19.53
CA THR A 539 -0.92 17.50 -20.50
C THR A 539 -2.12 18.38 -20.17
N VAL A 540 -2.31 19.46 -20.93
CA VAL A 540 -3.57 20.23 -20.89
C VAL A 540 -4.68 19.31 -21.38
N CYS A 541 -5.52 18.79 -20.47
CA CYS A 541 -6.59 17.89 -20.85
C CYS A 541 -7.63 18.66 -21.72
N PRO A 542 -8.05 18.12 -22.87
CA PRO A 542 -9.03 18.78 -23.74
C PRO A 542 -10.41 18.88 -23.07
N GLU A 543 -11.18 19.94 -23.39
CA GLU A 543 -12.58 20.08 -22.94
C GLU A 543 -13.48 19.06 -23.67
N PHE A 544 -14.37 18.40 -22.93
CA PHE A 544 -15.45 17.60 -23.52
C PHE A 544 -16.39 18.52 -24.30
N THR A 545 -16.57 18.25 -25.59
CA THR A 545 -17.55 18.93 -26.43
C THR A 545 -18.63 17.92 -26.82
N ASP A 546 -19.78 17.98 -26.13
CA ASP A 546 -20.81 16.96 -26.30
C ASP A 546 -21.66 17.15 -27.55
N SER A 547 -21.86 16.04 -28.27
CA SER A 547 -23.17 15.75 -28.84
C SER A 547 -23.50 14.27 -28.63
N ILE A 548 -24.44 13.98 -27.72
CA ILE A 548 -25.12 12.68 -27.68
C ILE A 548 -26.25 12.73 -28.71
N LYS A 549 -26.31 11.74 -29.60
CA LYS A 549 -27.42 11.60 -30.55
C LYS A 549 -28.02 10.21 -30.45
N LEU A 550 -29.34 10.18 -30.30
CA LEU A 550 -30.13 8.97 -30.41
C LEU A 550 -30.93 9.06 -31.71
N THR A 551 -30.77 8.07 -32.58
CA THR A 551 -31.53 7.97 -33.83
C THR A 551 -32.06 6.55 -33.99
N SER A 552 -33.26 6.40 -34.53
CA SER A 552 -33.77 5.09 -34.92
C SER A 552 -34.10 5.08 -36.41
N ASP A 553 -33.89 3.94 -37.06
CA ASP A 553 -34.30 3.70 -38.43
C ASP A 553 -34.95 2.30 -38.57
N VAL A 554 -35.17 1.85 -39.81
CA VAL A 554 -35.74 0.53 -40.10
C VAL A 554 -34.87 -0.64 -39.65
N ASN A 555 -33.60 -0.41 -39.31
CA ASN A 555 -32.61 -1.41 -38.92
C ASN A 555 -32.38 -1.47 -37.41
N GLY A 556 -32.86 -0.50 -36.61
CA GLY A 556 -32.79 -0.56 -35.16
C GLY A 556 -32.64 0.81 -34.45
N ILE A 557 -32.19 0.75 -33.20
CA ILE A 557 -31.87 1.93 -32.38
C ILE A 557 -30.35 2.16 -32.42
N HIS A 558 -29.93 3.39 -32.72
CA HIS A 558 -28.53 3.82 -32.73
C HIS A 558 -28.28 4.85 -31.62
N LEU A 559 -27.37 4.52 -30.72
CA LEU A 559 -26.87 5.41 -29.67
C LEU A 559 -25.49 5.91 -30.07
N LEU A 560 -25.34 7.21 -30.20
CA LEU A 560 -24.08 7.86 -30.58
C LEU A 560 -23.57 8.73 -29.43
N ALA A 561 -22.34 8.49 -29.02
CA ALA A 561 -21.59 9.32 -28.10
C ALA A 561 -20.40 9.97 -28.84
N GLN A 562 -20.29 11.30 -28.75
CA GLN A 562 -19.18 12.07 -29.30
C GLN A 562 -18.69 13.06 -28.24
N ALA A 563 -17.45 12.87 -27.81
CA ALA A 563 -16.79 13.54 -26.69
C ALA A 563 -15.39 14.10 -27.04
N GLY A 564 -14.95 14.01 -28.31
CA GLY A 564 -13.71 14.62 -28.82
C GLY A 564 -12.73 13.63 -29.48
N ASP A 565 -11.57 14.14 -29.91
CA ASP A 565 -10.63 13.39 -30.77
C ASP A 565 -9.64 12.49 -30.02
N GLN A 566 -9.60 12.53 -28.67
CA GLN A 566 -8.65 11.80 -27.81
C GLN A 566 -9.33 11.19 -26.57
N VAL A 567 -10.53 10.63 -26.76
CA VAL A 567 -11.29 9.95 -25.71
C VAL A 567 -11.53 8.49 -26.11
N ASN A 568 -11.51 7.63 -25.11
CA ASN A 568 -11.86 6.22 -25.21
C ASN A 568 -13.32 6.05 -24.78
N TYR A 569 -14.02 5.06 -25.33
CA TYR A 569 -15.42 4.80 -25.01
C TYR A 569 -15.63 3.34 -24.59
N LYS A 570 -16.52 3.12 -23.61
CA LYS A 570 -16.97 1.79 -23.19
C LYS A 570 -18.49 1.78 -23.08
N TRP A 571 -19.16 0.86 -23.77
CA TRP A 571 -20.59 0.65 -23.61
C TRP A 571 -20.89 -0.44 -22.59
N GLU A 572 -21.88 -0.20 -21.76
CA GLU A 572 -22.37 -1.13 -20.77
C GLU A 572 -23.90 -1.22 -20.79
N MET A 573 -24.43 -2.37 -20.39
CA MET A 573 -25.85 -2.67 -20.32
C MET A 573 -26.18 -3.16 -18.90
N ASN A 574 -27.37 -2.82 -18.42
CA ASN A 574 -27.93 -3.34 -17.18
C ASN A 574 -29.33 -3.87 -17.45
N SER A 575 -29.48 -5.18 -17.32
CA SER A 575 -30.73 -5.92 -17.51
C SER A 575 -31.57 -6.07 -16.23
N GLY A 576 -31.16 -5.43 -15.14
CA GLY A 576 -31.75 -5.54 -13.80
C GLY A 576 -30.83 -6.16 -12.73
N SER A 577 -29.69 -6.72 -13.11
CA SER A 577 -28.72 -7.38 -12.22
C SER A 577 -27.43 -6.57 -11.98
N GLY A 578 -27.31 -5.38 -12.57
CA GLY A 578 -26.09 -4.56 -12.51
C GLY A 578 -25.53 -4.25 -13.90
N TRP A 579 -24.47 -3.44 -13.97
CA TRP A 579 -23.87 -3.00 -15.23
C TRP A 579 -22.82 -4.00 -15.73
N GLU A 580 -22.95 -4.42 -16.98
CA GLU A 580 -22.03 -5.33 -17.67
C GLU A 580 -21.53 -4.73 -18.98
N ALA A 581 -20.28 -5.00 -19.35
CA ALA A 581 -19.69 -4.49 -20.59
C ALA A 581 -20.26 -5.18 -21.83
N ILE A 582 -20.62 -4.40 -22.84
CA ILE A 582 -21.04 -4.93 -24.14
C ILE A 582 -19.80 -5.21 -25.00
N SER A 583 -19.68 -6.41 -25.56
CA SER A 583 -18.50 -6.83 -26.34
C SER A 583 -18.41 -6.11 -27.70
N GLY A 584 -17.18 -5.81 -28.15
CA GLY A 584 -16.92 -5.27 -29.50
C GLY A 584 -16.75 -3.75 -29.63
N THR A 585 -16.62 -3.00 -28.53
CA THR A 585 -16.53 -1.53 -28.57
C THR A 585 -15.14 -1.02 -28.99
N ALA A 586 -15.11 -0.01 -29.86
CA ALA A 586 -13.87 0.65 -30.30
C ALA A 586 -13.21 1.40 -29.14
N PHE A 587 -11.96 1.03 -28.81
CA PHE A 587 -11.23 1.65 -27.71
C PHE A 587 -10.74 3.07 -28.01
N LYS A 588 -10.54 3.45 -29.28
CA LYS A 588 -10.10 4.81 -29.66
C LYS A 588 -10.80 5.26 -30.93
N SER A 589 -11.68 6.25 -30.84
CA SER A 589 -12.45 6.81 -31.95
C SER A 589 -12.88 8.23 -31.63
N VAL A 590 -13.20 9.05 -32.62
CA VAL A 590 -13.82 10.39 -32.41
C VAL A 590 -15.27 10.25 -31.94
N VAL A 591 -15.93 9.16 -32.34
CA VAL A 591 -17.34 8.84 -32.09
C VAL A 591 -17.47 7.37 -31.73
N SER A 592 -18.30 7.04 -30.76
CA SER A 592 -18.70 5.66 -30.46
C SER A 592 -20.18 5.46 -30.71
N THR A 593 -20.52 4.33 -31.35
CA THR A 593 -21.91 4.01 -31.71
C THR A 593 -22.27 2.62 -31.23
N LEU A 594 -23.37 2.50 -30.49
CA LEU A 594 -24.02 1.23 -30.15
C LEU A 594 -25.28 1.09 -30.99
N THR A 595 -25.40 -0.01 -31.75
CA THR A 595 -26.60 -0.32 -32.54
C THR A 595 -27.29 -1.54 -31.96
N ILE A 596 -28.58 -1.40 -31.66
CA ILE A 596 -29.44 -2.47 -31.13
C ILE A 596 -30.35 -2.95 -32.27
N ILE A 597 -30.19 -4.21 -32.66
CA ILE A 597 -30.93 -4.85 -33.76
C ILE A 597 -31.78 -6.02 -33.26
N ASN A 598 -32.89 -6.33 -33.96
CA ASN A 598 -33.77 -7.50 -33.75
C ASN A 598 -34.31 -7.68 -32.31
N HIS A 599 -35.46 -7.07 -32.01
CA HIS A 599 -36.26 -7.21 -30.77
C HIS A 599 -36.11 -6.12 -29.68
N PRO A 600 -36.31 -4.83 -29.99
CA PRO A 600 -36.37 -3.77 -28.96
C PRO A 600 -37.48 -3.99 -27.93
N GLU A 601 -38.57 -4.68 -28.29
CA GLU A 601 -39.68 -5.03 -27.38
C GLU A 601 -39.31 -5.99 -26.23
N LEU A 602 -38.19 -6.71 -26.31
CA LEU A 602 -37.70 -7.61 -25.26
C LEU A 602 -36.73 -6.92 -24.28
N LEU A 603 -36.41 -5.65 -24.52
CA LEU A 603 -35.43 -4.89 -23.72
C LEU A 603 -36.11 -3.93 -22.72
N ASP A 604 -37.40 -4.15 -22.43
CA ASP A 604 -38.14 -3.38 -21.44
C ASP A 604 -37.50 -3.50 -20.05
N GLY A 605 -37.15 -2.35 -19.47
CA GLY A 605 -36.39 -2.22 -18.23
C GLY A 605 -34.86 -2.33 -18.34
N TYR A 606 -34.30 -2.52 -19.54
CA TYR A 606 -32.84 -2.52 -19.75
C TYR A 606 -32.31 -1.08 -19.79
N LYS A 607 -31.17 -0.84 -19.14
CA LYS A 607 -30.45 0.45 -19.16
C LYS A 607 -29.15 0.30 -19.92
N PHE A 608 -28.77 1.35 -20.64
CA PHE A 608 -27.51 1.39 -21.37
C PHE A 608 -26.70 2.59 -20.91
N ARG A 609 -25.37 2.46 -20.86
CA ARG A 609 -24.50 3.61 -20.65
C ARG A 609 -23.28 3.57 -21.55
N CYS A 610 -22.80 4.74 -21.94
CA CYS A 610 -21.49 4.92 -22.54
C CYS A 610 -20.61 5.67 -21.55
N ILE A 611 -19.44 5.13 -21.25
CA ILE A 611 -18.43 5.80 -20.44
C ILE A 611 -17.39 6.34 -21.40
N ALA A 612 -17.27 7.66 -21.51
CA ALA A 612 -16.15 8.30 -22.20
C ALA A 612 -15.07 8.64 -21.17
N PHE A 613 -13.82 8.30 -21.46
CA PHE A 613 -12.70 8.56 -20.56
C PHE A 613 -11.46 8.89 -21.39
N ASN A 614 -10.63 9.82 -20.92
CA ASN A 614 -9.39 10.17 -21.62
C ASN A 614 -8.18 9.47 -20.96
N GLU A 615 -7.00 9.66 -21.54
CA GLU A 615 -5.73 9.17 -20.97
C GLU A 615 -5.25 10.06 -19.79
N CYS A 616 -5.98 11.13 -19.43
CA CYS A 616 -5.79 11.81 -18.14
C CYS A 616 -6.50 10.99 -17.04
N PRO A 617 -5.82 10.61 -15.94
CA PRO A 617 -6.42 9.76 -14.88
C PRO A 617 -7.57 10.42 -14.10
N THR A 618 -7.98 11.63 -14.49
CA THR A 618 -8.78 12.56 -13.69
C THR A 618 -10.16 12.84 -14.26
N VAL A 619 -10.52 12.31 -15.45
CA VAL A 619 -11.84 12.58 -16.06
C VAL A 619 -12.46 11.35 -16.71
N SER A 620 -13.66 10.98 -16.23
CA SER A 620 -14.57 10.04 -16.88
C SER A 620 -15.98 10.62 -16.91
N ASP A 621 -16.60 10.66 -18.09
CA ASP A 621 -17.99 11.06 -18.28
C ASP A 621 -18.87 9.84 -18.49
N GLU A 622 -19.99 9.80 -17.77
CA GLU A 622 -20.95 8.71 -17.83
C GLU A 622 -22.25 9.17 -18.50
N TYR A 623 -22.49 8.67 -19.70
CA TYR A 623 -23.72 8.86 -20.44
C TYR A 623 -24.68 7.71 -20.12
N VAL A 624 -25.79 7.97 -19.41
CA VAL A 624 -26.78 6.93 -19.05
C VAL A 624 -28.06 7.15 -19.86
N PHE A 625 -28.53 6.10 -20.54
CA PHE A 625 -29.78 6.03 -21.28
C PHE A 625 -30.79 5.17 -20.47
N LYS A 626 -32.05 5.63 -20.37
CA LYS A 626 -33.13 4.98 -19.60
C LYS A 626 -33.87 3.89 -20.42
N ASP A 627 -34.79 3.15 -19.79
CA ASP A 627 -35.52 1.93 -20.19
C ASP A 627 -36.07 1.87 -21.64
N ILE A 628 -35.94 0.70 -22.31
CA ILE A 628 -36.57 0.43 -23.63
C ILE A 628 -38.04 0.03 -23.50
N THR A 629 -38.94 0.99 -23.35
CA THR A 629 -40.38 0.67 -23.27
C THR A 629 -40.95 0.19 -24.60
N GLY A 630 -41.72 -0.91 -24.57
CA GLY A 630 -42.22 -1.64 -25.76
C GLY A 630 -43.15 -0.90 -26.74
N ASN A 631 -43.38 0.41 -26.56
CA ASN A 631 -44.01 1.27 -27.55
C ASN A 631 -42.96 2.28 -28.03
N ASN A 632 -42.39 2.05 -29.21
CA ASN A 632 -41.40 2.91 -29.84
C ASN A 632 -41.98 4.29 -30.22
N GLU A 633 -42.17 5.17 -29.24
CA GLU A 633 -42.00 6.60 -29.47
C GLU A 633 -40.65 7.01 -28.88
N ILE A 634 -39.74 7.40 -29.77
CA ILE A 634 -38.43 8.02 -29.49
C ILE A 634 -38.52 9.10 -28.40
N ASN A 635 -39.71 9.69 -28.21
CA ASN A 635 -40.02 10.72 -27.22
C ASN A 635 -39.82 10.25 -25.76
N ASP A 636 -40.13 9.01 -25.38
CA ASP A 636 -39.98 8.58 -23.97
C ASP A 636 -38.51 8.35 -23.57
N PHE A 637 -37.65 8.06 -24.54
CA PHE A 637 -36.19 7.97 -24.37
C PHE A 637 -35.50 9.32 -24.20
N GLN A 638 -36.07 10.37 -24.78
CA GLN A 638 -35.42 11.69 -24.89
C GLN A 638 -35.77 12.64 -23.74
N ASN A 639 -36.81 12.35 -22.94
CA ASN A 639 -37.51 13.40 -22.22
C ASN A 639 -37.24 13.50 -20.70
N GLN A 640 -36.39 12.66 -20.10
CA GLN A 640 -36.08 12.75 -18.67
C GLN A 640 -34.61 12.38 -18.45
N GLY A 641 -33.79 13.36 -18.08
CA GLY A 641 -32.35 13.20 -17.95
C GLY A 641 -31.59 14.50 -17.82
N PHE A 642 -30.53 14.50 -17.03
CA PHE A 642 -29.48 15.51 -17.07
C PHE A 642 -28.12 14.83 -17.19
N LEU A 643 -27.16 15.46 -17.84
CA LEU A 643 -25.76 15.03 -17.91
C LEU A 643 -24.97 15.77 -16.86
N VAL A 644 -23.91 15.14 -16.34
CA VAL A 644 -22.95 15.78 -15.45
C VAL A 644 -21.58 15.50 -16.02
N TYR A 645 -20.85 16.54 -16.39
CA TYR A 645 -19.51 16.42 -16.94
C TYR A 645 -18.59 17.52 -16.39
N PRO A 646 -17.34 17.21 -16.00
CA PRO A 646 -16.42 18.21 -15.51
C PRO A 646 -15.90 19.07 -16.67
N ASN A 647 -15.57 20.32 -16.36
CA ASN A 647 -14.80 21.21 -17.21
C ASN A 647 -13.46 21.47 -16.51
N PRO A 648 -12.43 20.64 -16.82
CA PRO A 648 -11.12 20.72 -16.15
C PRO A 648 -10.43 22.06 -16.36
N SER A 649 -10.57 22.66 -17.54
CA SER A 649 -9.95 23.95 -17.88
C SER A 649 -10.46 25.10 -16.99
N LYS A 650 -11.73 25.02 -16.59
CA LYS A 650 -12.42 26.02 -15.75
C LYS A 650 -12.56 25.57 -14.29
N LYS A 651 -12.10 24.37 -13.94
CA LYS A 651 -12.28 23.74 -12.61
C LYS A 651 -13.74 23.74 -12.12
N THR A 652 -14.66 23.53 -13.05
CA THR A 652 -16.12 23.49 -12.78
C THR A 652 -16.69 22.14 -13.18
N VAL A 653 -17.91 21.84 -12.77
CA VAL A 653 -18.72 20.74 -13.28
C VAL A 653 -19.96 21.33 -13.94
N THR A 654 -20.28 20.87 -15.14
CA THR A 654 -21.48 21.28 -15.87
C THR A 654 -22.56 20.21 -15.72
N ILE A 655 -23.75 20.66 -15.33
CA ILE A 655 -24.98 19.88 -15.29
C ILE A 655 -25.82 20.34 -16.49
N ASP A 656 -26.05 19.47 -17.46
CA ASP A 656 -26.73 19.79 -18.72
C ASP A 656 -28.05 19.02 -18.84
N PHE A 657 -29.16 19.73 -18.79
CA PHE A 657 -30.50 19.16 -18.88
C PHE A 657 -30.86 18.87 -20.32
N LEU A 658 -31.15 17.61 -20.62
CA LEU A 658 -31.52 17.18 -21.98
C LEU A 658 -32.78 17.90 -22.48
N GLN A 659 -33.69 18.25 -21.57
CA GLN A 659 -34.85 19.09 -21.86
C GLN A 659 -34.65 20.53 -21.38
N SER A 660 -34.00 21.33 -22.21
CA SER A 660 -33.71 22.75 -21.91
C SER A 660 -34.94 23.63 -21.61
N SER A 661 -36.15 23.18 -21.95
CA SER A 661 -37.41 23.88 -21.68
C SER A 661 -38.02 23.59 -20.29
N LEU A 662 -37.55 22.56 -19.58
CA LEU A 662 -38.01 22.25 -18.22
C LEU A 662 -37.13 22.91 -17.17
N LYS A 663 -37.73 23.14 -15.99
CA LYS A 663 -37.07 23.68 -14.81
C LYS A 663 -36.75 22.55 -13.83
N TYR A 664 -35.54 22.56 -13.32
CA TYR A 664 -35.05 21.57 -12.35
C TYR A 664 -34.52 22.25 -11.09
N ASP A 665 -34.82 21.69 -9.93
CA ASP A 665 -34.13 21.97 -8.69
C ASP A 665 -32.99 20.97 -8.53
N ILE A 666 -31.78 21.46 -8.28
CA ILE A 666 -30.56 20.67 -8.17
C ILE A 666 -30.11 20.67 -6.72
N SER A 667 -29.87 19.49 -6.16
CA SER A 667 -29.16 19.29 -4.89
C SER A 667 -27.92 18.44 -5.13
N ILE A 668 -26.80 18.74 -4.49
CA ILE A 668 -25.60 17.90 -4.54
C ILE A 668 -25.23 17.54 -3.12
N TYR A 669 -25.09 16.25 -2.85
CA TYR A 669 -24.74 15.70 -1.55
C TYR A 669 -23.32 15.11 -1.57
N SER A 670 -22.58 15.22 -0.47
CA SER A 670 -21.36 14.43 -0.27
C SER A 670 -21.71 12.96 0.00
N VAL A 671 -20.71 12.06 -0.02
CA VAL A 671 -20.89 10.65 0.38
C VAL A 671 -21.37 10.45 1.81
N LEU A 672 -21.23 11.47 2.67
CA LEU A 672 -21.75 11.47 4.04
C LEU A 672 -23.21 11.97 4.12
N GLY A 673 -23.86 12.21 2.97
CA GLY A 673 -25.24 12.70 2.90
C GLY A 673 -25.41 14.19 3.18
N VAL A 674 -24.32 14.97 3.24
CA VAL A 674 -24.37 16.41 3.50
C VAL A 674 -24.62 17.17 2.19
N GLU A 675 -25.65 18.00 2.12
CA GLU A 675 -25.90 18.87 0.96
C GLU A 675 -24.80 19.93 0.86
N VAL A 676 -24.01 19.90 -0.21
CA VAL A 676 -22.91 20.83 -0.49
C VAL A 676 -23.28 21.91 -1.51
N TYR A 677 -24.36 21.69 -2.27
CA TYR A 677 -24.85 22.66 -3.25
C TYR A 677 -26.36 22.49 -3.46
N HIS A 678 -27.07 23.60 -3.62
CA HIS A 678 -28.47 23.62 -3.98
C HIS A 678 -28.76 24.77 -4.96
N GLN A 679 -29.52 24.52 -6.02
CA GLN A 679 -30.02 25.58 -6.90
C GLN A 679 -31.45 25.28 -7.39
N TYR A 680 -32.35 26.24 -7.23
CA TYR A 680 -33.74 26.12 -7.68
C TYR A 680 -33.93 26.57 -9.14
N SER A 681 -34.87 25.92 -9.84
CA SER A 681 -35.41 26.34 -11.13
C SER A 681 -34.37 26.57 -12.24
N VAL A 682 -33.39 25.69 -12.36
CA VAL A 682 -32.38 25.67 -13.43
C VAL A 682 -33.00 25.22 -14.75
N MET A 683 -32.63 25.86 -15.86
CA MET A 683 -32.99 25.46 -17.22
C MET A 683 -31.73 25.34 -18.08
N GLY A 684 -31.67 24.33 -18.95
CA GLY A 684 -30.53 24.15 -19.86
C GLY A 684 -29.26 23.68 -19.15
N LYS A 685 -28.36 24.59 -18.77
CA LYS A 685 -27.06 24.24 -18.16
C LYS A 685 -26.85 24.95 -16.82
N CYS A 686 -26.27 24.24 -15.86
CA CYS A 686 -25.73 24.82 -14.63
C CYS A 686 -24.25 24.47 -14.49
N GLN A 687 -23.45 25.40 -13.99
CA GLN A 687 -22.04 25.15 -13.66
C GLN A 687 -21.84 25.28 -12.16
N VAL A 688 -21.21 24.27 -11.58
CA VAL A 688 -20.96 24.18 -10.14
C VAL A 688 -19.46 24.05 -9.90
N ASN A 689 -18.94 24.83 -8.95
CA ASN A 689 -17.59 24.61 -8.42
C ASN A 689 -17.70 23.62 -7.27
N LEU A 690 -17.00 22.50 -7.39
CA LEU A 690 -16.94 21.46 -6.37
C LEU A 690 -15.48 21.11 -6.13
N SER A 691 -15.12 20.85 -4.88
CA SER A 691 -13.81 20.33 -4.52
C SER A 691 -13.66 18.86 -4.96
N LYS A 692 -12.45 18.31 -4.85
CA LYS A 692 -12.23 16.87 -4.96
C LYS A 692 -13.16 16.12 -4.01
N GLY A 693 -13.75 15.03 -4.48
CA GLY A 693 -14.68 14.25 -3.67
C GLY A 693 -15.63 13.40 -4.51
N THR A 694 -16.35 12.50 -3.84
CA THR A 694 -17.50 11.81 -4.44
C THR A 694 -18.77 12.51 -3.97
N TYR A 695 -19.66 12.75 -4.92
CA TYR A 695 -20.91 13.46 -4.74
C TYR A 695 -22.07 12.68 -5.35
N LEU A 696 -23.27 12.93 -4.82
CA LEU A 696 -24.54 12.51 -5.39
C LEU A 696 -25.27 13.76 -5.85
N VAL A 697 -25.37 13.95 -7.17
CA VAL A 697 -26.16 15.01 -7.78
C VAL A 697 -27.60 14.52 -7.91
N GLN A 698 -28.53 15.20 -7.25
CA GLN A 698 -29.96 15.04 -7.42
C GLN A 698 -30.51 16.19 -8.27
N ALA A 699 -31.34 15.89 -9.26
CA ALA A 699 -32.16 16.89 -9.92
C ALA A 699 -33.63 16.49 -9.87
N THR A 700 -34.52 17.42 -9.52
CA THR A 700 -35.96 17.21 -9.50
C THR A 700 -36.70 18.25 -10.32
N ASN A 701 -37.70 17.83 -11.09
CA ASN A 701 -38.58 18.74 -11.86
C ASN A 701 -39.96 18.91 -11.20
N GLY A 702 -40.09 18.57 -9.92
CA GLY A 702 -41.35 18.63 -9.17
C GLY A 702 -42.28 17.42 -9.35
N GLN A 703 -41.98 16.51 -10.29
CA GLN A 703 -42.72 15.24 -10.46
C GLN A 703 -41.82 14.02 -10.23
N THR A 704 -40.56 14.08 -10.69
CA THR A 704 -39.58 13.01 -10.55
C THR A 704 -38.27 13.54 -9.99
N SER A 705 -37.48 12.67 -9.35
CA SER A 705 -36.11 12.94 -8.91
C SER A 705 -35.17 11.97 -9.59
N GLU A 706 -34.10 12.49 -10.14
CA GLU A 706 -33.02 11.72 -10.74
C GLU A 706 -31.72 11.94 -9.98
N TYR A 707 -30.90 10.89 -9.90
CA TYR A 707 -29.66 10.91 -9.16
C TYR A 707 -28.50 10.46 -10.06
N LYS A 708 -27.38 11.17 -10.00
CA LYS A 708 -26.13 10.80 -10.64
C LYS A 708 -24.99 10.87 -9.65
N ARG A 709 -24.12 9.86 -9.68
CA ARG A 709 -22.88 9.89 -8.94
C ARG A 709 -21.87 10.72 -9.71
N LEU A 710 -21.18 11.62 -9.02
CA LEU A 710 -20.11 12.44 -9.55
C LEU A 710 -18.85 12.18 -8.74
N ILE A 711 -17.73 11.92 -9.40
CA ILE A 711 -16.44 11.74 -8.74
C ILE A 711 -15.47 12.77 -9.29
N ILE A 712 -15.03 13.69 -8.45
CA ILE A 712 -14.04 14.72 -8.78
C ILE A 712 -12.72 14.28 -8.19
N LYS A 713 -11.74 14.06 -9.07
CA LYS A 713 -10.34 13.77 -8.73
C LYS A 713 -9.47 15.00 -9.05
N ASP A 714 -8.18 14.94 -8.76
CA ASP A 714 -7.25 16.08 -8.87
C ASP A 714 -7.20 16.72 -10.28
#